data_AF-A0A1Q9K2P2-F1
#
_entry.id   AF-A0A1Q9K2P2-F1
#
_cell.length_a   1.000
_cell.length_b   1.000
_cell.length_c   1.000
_cell.angle_alpha   90.00
_cell.angle_beta   90.00
_cell.angle_gamma   90.00
#
_symmetry.space_group_name_H-M   'P 1'
#
loop_
_entity.id
_entity.type
_entity.pdbx_description
1 polymer ?
#
loop_
_entity_poly.entity_id
_entity_poly.type
_entity_poly.pdbx_seq_one_letter_code
_entity_poly.pdbx_strand_id
1 'polypeptide(L)'
;MDVNALKIFDCACGKVHDTNMELVEISQGAFTKVPEYLRSKGATSVYVVADQNTYKAAGAALEGILTEAGIGEDTYVIPATGDVVPDEKTIMGVILGMKKDYDLIIAVGSGTINDICKYISFRLNMDYMVCATAPSMDGFASIGSALMLNNLKTTVDCHVPKAIFADVDVLKEAPMDMITAGLGDILGKYTCLCDWKLSSIINGEYYCDAIVKMVQGYIKKVVETADQVKTRSPEAIAAITEALIGTGIAMSFVGNSRPASGSEHHISHYWEMKFLFEGRKPAFHGTKVAIGTVAIIRLYEMLMDKEIDFAKAKEVVAAYDEDQWAEKMTRLYGVSAPGVIALEKEVQKNSKEKHAERIQVIEEKWPEIKAMVQEALPDTSYIENILFKLGAPYNPEQVGVGSDMVADSIVVAKEVRNRYGLLQLLWDLGIAEEMGEKIADYFAHDQKLYKDMLQEKYQKKIDELKCFVLDMDGTIYLGQDLFPFTPAFLDKVTETGREMYFFTNNSSKSQQAYIDKLDKMGIHIEPKQMMISSHVMIKYLQENYPGKSIYVVGTPSLINEFKSFDMNLVEDDPDIVVLGFDTSLTYEKMEKACHAIRHGCVYFGINPDWNCPIEGGEFIPDCGSMAKMIEGSTGRWPDFFGKPSKHTLDYMIKESGYKPNEIAIVGDRLYTDIAVADGSEVTSIMVLTGEATLDDVAKSNIKPDMIVNSLEDITNML
;
A
#
# COMPACT_ATOMS: atom_id res chain seq x y z
N MET A 1 22.46 -13.60 1.60
CA MET A 1 23.01 -13.19 2.91
C MET A 1 23.76 -14.39 3.49
N ASP A 2 24.99 -14.24 4.00
CA ASP A 2 25.72 -15.40 4.55
C ASP A 2 25.22 -15.74 5.95
N VAL A 3 24.24 -16.64 6.03
CA VAL A 3 23.66 -17.12 7.29
C VAL A 3 24.67 -17.96 8.08
N ASN A 4 25.67 -18.57 7.45
CA ASN A 4 26.68 -19.36 8.17
C ASN A 4 27.61 -18.47 9.00
N ALA A 5 27.84 -17.23 8.57
CA ALA A 5 28.54 -16.22 9.39
C ALA A 5 27.70 -15.73 10.59
N LEU A 6 26.40 -16.03 10.61
CA LEU A 6 25.42 -15.55 11.61
C LEU A 6 24.84 -16.68 12.48
N LYS A 7 25.17 -17.95 12.22
CA LYS A 7 24.49 -19.10 12.82
C LYS A 7 24.59 -19.16 14.34
N ILE A 8 25.81 -19.06 14.87
CA ILE A 8 26.10 -19.02 16.31
C ILE A 8 27.36 -18.18 16.49
N PHE A 9 27.33 -17.17 17.36
CA PHE A 9 28.55 -16.47 17.77
C PHE A 9 28.52 -16.01 19.24
N ASP A 10 29.69 -16.04 19.87
CA ASP A 10 29.92 -15.45 21.18
C ASP A 10 29.98 -13.92 21.04
N CYS A 11 29.05 -13.22 21.70
CA CYS A 11 28.98 -11.77 21.65
C CYS A 11 29.61 -11.13 22.88
N ALA A 12 30.21 -9.94 22.69
CA ALA A 12 30.72 -9.12 23.77
C ALA A 12 29.65 -8.70 24.79
N CYS A 13 28.36 -8.84 24.47
CA CYS A 13 27.25 -8.63 25.41
C CYS A 13 27.08 -9.76 26.45
N GLY A 14 27.90 -10.82 26.37
CA GLY A 14 27.88 -11.96 27.29
C GLY A 14 26.82 -13.01 26.97
N LYS A 15 26.10 -12.89 25.84
CA LYS A 15 25.19 -13.92 25.32
C LYS A 15 25.78 -14.60 24.09
N VAL A 16 25.41 -15.86 23.91
CA VAL A 16 25.55 -16.56 22.62
C VAL A 16 24.31 -16.22 21.81
N HIS A 17 24.51 -15.71 20.61
CA HIS A 17 23.41 -15.44 19.67
C HIS A 17 23.34 -16.59 18.67
N ASP A 18 22.17 -17.19 18.52
CA ASP A 18 21.94 -18.30 17.60
C ASP A 18 20.63 -18.17 16.79
N THR A 19 20.60 -18.86 15.65
CA THR A 19 19.39 -19.04 14.86
C THR A 19 19.33 -20.44 14.28
N ASN A 20 18.13 -21.02 14.27
CA ASN A 20 17.86 -22.31 13.63
C ASN A 20 17.63 -22.19 12.12
N MET A 21 17.73 -20.98 11.57
CA MET A 21 17.68 -20.75 10.14
C MET A 21 19.01 -21.12 9.48
N GLU A 22 18.92 -21.67 8.29
CA GLU A 22 20.05 -22.31 7.63
C GLU A 22 20.47 -21.59 6.35
N LEU A 23 19.53 -20.97 5.64
CA LEU A 23 19.76 -20.29 4.36
C LEU A 23 18.86 -19.05 4.19
N VAL A 24 19.45 -17.97 3.69
CA VAL A 24 18.74 -16.77 3.22
C VAL A 24 19.31 -16.39 1.86
N GLU A 25 18.52 -16.65 0.82
CA GLU A 25 18.86 -16.37 -0.56
C GLU A 25 18.06 -15.17 -1.05
N ILE A 26 18.75 -14.06 -1.30
CA ILE A 26 18.18 -12.82 -1.83
C ILE A 26 18.93 -12.52 -3.13
N SER A 27 18.33 -12.87 -4.26
CA SER A 27 18.92 -12.66 -5.59
C SER A 27 17.84 -12.72 -6.66
N GLN A 28 18.20 -12.30 -7.88
CA GLN A 28 17.37 -12.55 -9.06
C GLN A 28 17.35 -14.04 -9.38
N GLY A 29 16.15 -14.59 -9.60
CA GLY A 29 15.97 -16.02 -9.86
C GLY A 29 16.21 -16.89 -8.62
N ALA A 30 16.10 -16.35 -7.40
CA ALA A 30 16.34 -17.09 -6.15
C ALA A 30 15.57 -18.42 -6.07
N PHE A 31 14.34 -18.49 -6.62
CA PHE A 31 13.54 -19.71 -6.57
C PHE A 31 14.15 -20.89 -7.35
N THR A 32 14.99 -20.61 -8.35
CA THR A 32 15.71 -21.67 -9.09
C THR A 32 16.67 -22.49 -8.21
N LYS A 33 17.05 -21.96 -7.03
CA LYS A 33 17.91 -22.61 -6.04
C LYS A 33 17.14 -23.45 -5.01
N VAL A 34 15.80 -23.35 -4.98
CA VAL A 34 14.95 -24.12 -4.06
C VAL A 34 15.18 -25.63 -4.18
N PRO A 35 15.23 -26.24 -5.38
CA PRO A 35 15.43 -27.68 -5.49
C PRO A 35 16.78 -28.17 -4.94
N GLU A 36 17.84 -27.38 -5.08
CA GLU A 36 19.15 -27.72 -4.53
C GLU A 36 19.10 -27.80 -3.00
N TYR A 37 18.47 -26.81 -2.36
CA TYR A 37 18.26 -26.80 -0.92
C TYR A 37 17.40 -27.99 -0.47
N LEU A 38 16.26 -28.26 -1.12
CA LEU A 38 15.39 -29.39 -0.76
C LEU A 38 16.12 -30.74 -0.88
N ARG A 39 16.90 -30.95 -1.94
CA ARG A 39 17.73 -32.16 -2.10
C ARG A 39 18.77 -32.29 -1.01
N SER A 40 19.38 -31.19 -0.57
CA SER A 40 20.33 -31.19 0.56
C SER A 40 19.69 -31.64 1.88
N LYS A 41 18.36 -31.55 1.99
CA LYS A 41 17.56 -32.05 3.12
C LYS A 41 17.00 -33.45 2.94
N GLY A 42 17.21 -34.05 1.77
CA GLY A 42 16.57 -35.31 1.42
C GLY A 42 15.04 -35.19 1.28
N ALA A 43 14.51 -33.98 1.10
CA ALA A 43 13.09 -33.76 0.90
C ALA A 43 12.69 -34.20 -0.51
N THR A 44 11.64 -35.01 -0.60
CA THR A 44 11.10 -35.60 -1.84
C THR A 44 9.62 -35.31 -2.04
N SER A 45 8.90 -34.91 -0.98
CA SER A 45 7.49 -34.55 -1.00
C SER A 45 7.24 -33.30 -0.16
N VAL A 46 6.85 -32.18 -0.78
CA VAL A 46 6.62 -30.89 -0.10
C VAL A 46 5.17 -30.42 -0.20
N TYR A 47 4.72 -29.64 0.79
CA TYR A 47 3.38 -29.04 0.81
C TYR A 47 3.47 -27.53 0.58
N VAL A 48 3.00 -27.07 -0.58
CA VAL A 48 3.07 -25.66 -0.97
C VAL A 48 1.77 -24.97 -0.57
N VAL A 49 1.87 -23.84 0.12
CA VAL A 49 0.70 -23.06 0.54
C VAL A 49 0.80 -21.65 -0.03
N ALA A 50 -0.25 -21.22 -0.71
CA ALA A 50 -0.38 -19.91 -1.32
C ALA A 50 -1.82 -19.40 -1.19
N ASP A 51 -2.04 -18.12 -1.42
CA ASP A 51 -3.36 -17.59 -1.78
C ASP A 51 -3.47 -17.37 -3.30
N GLN A 52 -4.62 -16.90 -3.78
CA GLN A 52 -4.82 -16.68 -5.21
C GLN A 52 -3.85 -15.64 -5.82
N ASN A 53 -3.40 -14.67 -5.04
CA ASN A 53 -2.54 -13.58 -5.51
C ASN A 53 -1.07 -14.04 -5.55
N THR A 54 -0.60 -14.61 -4.46
CA THR A 54 0.75 -15.17 -4.29
C THR A 54 0.99 -16.40 -5.15
N TYR A 55 -0.06 -17.20 -5.41
CA TYR A 55 0.04 -18.30 -6.37
C TYR A 55 0.27 -17.79 -7.79
N LYS A 56 -0.44 -16.74 -8.21
CA LYS A 56 -0.20 -16.09 -9.51
C LYS A 56 1.17 -15.42 -9.56
N ALA A 57 1.58 -14.74 -8.49
CA ALA A 57 2.84 -14.01 -8.44
C ALA A 57 4.07 -14.93 -8.44
N ALA A 58 3.98 -16.11 -7.81
CA ALA A 58 5.13 -16.97 -7.57
C ALA A 58 4.82 -18.47 -7.54
N GLY A 59 3.65 -18.88 -7.06
CA GLY A 59 3.32 -20.28 -6.80
C GLY A 59 3.39 -21.16 -8.05
N ALA A 60 2.76 -20.73 -9.14
CA ALA A 60 2.77 -21.49 -10.40
C ALA A 60 4.18 -21.66 -10.99
N ALA A 61 5.03 -20.62 -10.89
CA ALA A 61 6.41 -20.69 -11.34
C ALA A 61 7.24 -21.66 -10.45
N LEU A 62 7.03 -21.62 -9.13
CA LEU A 62 7.69 -22.51 -8.19
C LEU A 62 7.28 -23.98 -8.40
N GLU A 63 6.01 -24.26 -8.66
CA GLU A 63 5.56 -25.62 -9.03
C GLU A 63 6.30 -26.14 -10.26
N GLY A 64 6.41 -25.33 -11.31
CA GLY A 64 7.19 -25.69 -12.51
C GLY A 64 8.63 -26.06 -12.17
N ILE A 65 9.29 -25.25 -11.33
CA ILE A 65 10.68 -25.50 -10.86
C ILE A 65 10.77 -26.83 -10.08
N LEU A 66 9.81 -27.14 -9.21
CA LEU A 66 9.79 -28.36 -8.41
C LEU A 66 9.52 -29.61 -9.28
N THR A 67 8.54 -29.53 -10.18
CA THR A 67 8.21 -30.58 -11.15
C THR A 67 9.41 -30.90 -12.04
N GLU A 68 10.07 -29.90 -12.62
CA GLU A 68 11.28 -30.09 -13.44
C GLU A 68 12.43 -30.73 -12.65
N ALA A 69 12.53 -30.41 -11.36
CA ALA A 69 13.51 -31.00 -10.46
C ALA A 69 13.17 -32.42 -9.99
N GLY A 70 11.97 -32.93 -10.31
CA GLY A 70 11.48 -34.24 -9.88
C GLY A 70 11.16 -34.31 -8.38
N ILE A 71 10.82 -33.18 -7.75
CA ILE A 71 10.40 -33.10 -6.35
C ILE A 71 8.88 -33.13 -6.33
N GLY A 72 8.27 -34.08 -5.62
CA GLY A 72 6.83 -34.16 -5.52
C GLY A 72 6.26 -33.04 -4.66
N GLU A 73 5.16 -32.46 -5.10
CA GLU A 73 4.50 -31.33 -4.47
C GLU A 73 2.98 -31.55 -4.44
N ASP A 74 2.34 -31.09 -3.37
CA ASP A 74 0.91 -30.79 -3.38
C ASP A 74 0.73 -29.32 -3.00
N THR A 75 0.04 -28.56 -3.85
CA THR A 75 -0.24 -27.16 -3.60
C THR A 75 -1.66 -26.95 -3.08
N TYR A 76 -1.77 -26.19 -2.00
CA TYR A 76 -3.02 -25.70 -1.45
C TYR A 76 -3.13 -24.19 -1.67
N VAL A 77 -4.01 -23.80 -2.59
CA VAL A 77 -4.38 -22.39 -2.81
C VAL A 77 -5.57 -22.06 -1.92
N ILE A 78 -5.36 -21.18 -0.94
CA ILE A 78 -6.38 -20.78 0.02
C ILE A 78 -7.56 -20.13 -0.72
N PRO A 79 -8.79 -20.66 -0.59
CA PRO A 79 -9.96 -20.08 -1.23
C PRO A 79 -10.43 -18.84 -0.45
N ALA A 80 -10.21 -17.65 -1.01
CA ALA A 80 -10.68 -16.38 -0.48
C ALA A 80 -11.30 -15.51 -1.58
N THR A 81 -12.32 -14.71 -1.23
CA THR A 81 -12.94 -13.71 -2.11
C THR A 81 -12.34 -12.30 -1.90
N GLY A 82 -11.23 -12.22 -1.17
CA GLY A 82 -10.54 -10.99 -0.77
C GLY A 82 -9.24 -11.34 -0.03
N ASP A 83 -8.76 -10.44 0.82
CA ASP A 83 -7.54 -10.69 1.61
C ASP A 83 -7.69 -11.93 2.50
N VAL A 84 -6.65 -12.75 2.55
CA VAL A 84 -6.61 -13.88 3.47
C VAL A 84 -6.51 -13.36 4.89
N VAL A 85 -7.34 -13.93 5.77
CA VAL A 85 -7.30 -13.68 7.20
C VAL A 85 -6.63 -14.90 7.85
N PRO A 86 -5.61 -14.72 8.71
CA PRO A 86 -4.94 -15.83 9.41
C PRO A 86 -5.78 -16.30 10.60
N ASP A 87 -7.01 -16.73 10.35
CA ASP A 87 -7.99 -17.18 11.35
C ASP A 87 -8.00 -18.71 11.52
N GLU A 88 -8.75 -19.19 12.52
CA GLU A 88 -8.84 -20.62 12.80
C GLU A 88 -9.42 -21.41 11.62
N LYS A 89 -10.35 -20.80 10.88
CA LYS A 89 -10.97 -21.41 9.69
C LYS A 89 -9.94 -21.64 8.59
N THR A 90 -9.12 -20.64 8.30
CA THR A 90 -8.10 -20.69 7.25
C THR A 90 -7.00 -21.67 7.63
N ILE A 91 -6.51 -21.61 8.88
CA ILE A 91 -5.52 -22.55 9.41
C ILE A 91 -6.05 -23.99 9.29
N MET A 92 -7.28 -24.26 9.72
CA MET A 92 -7.87 -25.59 9.63
C MET A 92 -8.05 -26.02 8.17
N GLY A 93 -8.43 -25.10 7.27
CA GLY A 93 -8.52 -25.37 5.83
C GLY A 93 -7.19 -25.85 5.25
N VAL A 94 -6.08 -25.15 5.56
CA VAL A 94 -4.73 -25.53 5.12
C VAL A 94 -4.33 -26.90 5.67
N ILE A 95 -4.61 -27.19 6.94
CA ILE A 95 -4.33 -28.49 7.55
C ILE A 95 -5.15 -29.61 6.90
N LEU A 96 -6.46 -29.40 6.68
CA LEU A 96 -7.34 -30.37 6.03
C LEU A 96 -6.99 -30.61 4.55
N GLY A 97 -6.26 -29.69 3.93
CA GLY A 97 -5.74 -29.85 2.57
C GLY A 97 -4.56 -30.83 2.46
N MET A 98 -3.92 -31.19 3.57
CA MET A 98 -2.80 -32.13 3.60
C MET A 98 -3.32 -33.56 3.36
N LYS A 99 -2.97 -34.15 2.22
CA LYS A 99 -3.51 -35.47 1.78
C LYS A 99 -2.67 -36.66 2.22
N LYS A 100 -1.44 -36.40 2.68
CA LYS A 100 -0.42 -37.37 3.08
C LYS A 100 0.59 -36.68 4.01
N ASP A 101 1.59 -37.42 4.44
CA ASP A 101 2.75 -36.84 5.12
C ASP A 101 3.65 -36.13 4.10
N TYR A 102 4.20 -34.99 4.52
CA TYR A 102 5.14 -34.18 3.72
C TYR A 102 6.41 -33.96 4.53
N ASP A 103 7.53 -33.77 3.83
CA ASP A 103 8.83 -33.54 4.45
C ASP A 103 8.95 -32.11 4.99
N LEU A 104 8.31 -31.14 4.31
CA LEU A 104 8.42 -29.71 4.62
C LEU A 104 7.24 -28.92 4.03
N ILE A 105 6.87 -27.82 4.71
CA ILE A 105 5.89 -26.83 4.22
C ILE A 105 6.62 -25.67 3.52
N ILE A 106 6.14 -25.27 2.34
CA ILE A 106 6.63 -24.10 1.60
C ILE A 106 5.55 -23.02 1.63
N ALA A 107 5.82 -21.93 2.34
CA ALA A 107 4.97 -20.74 2.29
C ALA A 107 5.32 -19.91 1.04
N VAL A 108 4.42 -19.83 0.07
CA VAL A 108 4.55 -18.91 -1.07
C VAL A 108 3.77 -17.66 -0.71
N GLY A 109 4.49 -16.68 -0.18
CA GLY A 109 3.91 -15.48 0.40
C GLY A 109 4.77 -14.94 1.53
N SER A 110 4.61 -13.64 1.78
CA SER A 110 5.23 -12.96 2.91
C SER A 110 4.28 -12.98 4.11
N GLY A 111 3.94 -11.84 4.73
CA GLY A 111 3.17 -11.71 5.98
C GLY A 111 2.16 -12.81 6.32
N THR A 112 0.90 -12.68 5.90
CA THR A 112 -0.19 -13.57 6.34
C THR A 112 0.06 -15.05 6.03
N ILE A 113 0.53 -15.37 4.83
CA ILE A 113 0.76 -16.76 4.41
C ILE A 113 1.91 -17.38 5.21
N ASN A 114 2.99 -16.62 5.44
CA ASN A 114 4.08 -17.01 6.32
C ASN A 114 3.58 -17.25 7.74
N ASP A 115 2.76 -16.36 8.31
CA ASP A 115 2.22 -16.53 9.66
C ASP A 115 1.37 -17.82 9.78
N ILE A 116 0.48 -18.07 8.82
CA ILE A 116 -0.32 -19.31 8.78
C ILE A 116 0.60 -20.54 8.74
N CYS A 117 1.57 -20.57 7.81
CA CYS A 117 2.47 -21.70 7.64
C CYS A 117 3.40 -21.90 8.83
N LYS A 118 3.95 -20.82 9.39
CA LYS A 118 4.80 -20.81 10.58
C LYS A 118 4.06 -21.44 11.77
N TYR A 119 2.81 -21.02 11.99
CA TYR A 119 2.00 -21.58 13.06
C TYR A 119 1.68 -23.06 12.85
N ILE A 120 1.28 -23.46 11.64
CA ILE A 120 0.99 -24.86 11.32
C ILE A 120 2.24 -25.73 11.50
N SER A 121 3.37 -25.29 10.96
CA SER A 121 4.68 -25.94 11.08
C SER A 121 5.04 -26.18 12.54
N PHE A 122 4.88 -25.15 13.39
CA PHE A 122 5.15 -25.25 14.82
C PHE A 122 4.23 -26.25 15.52
N ARG A 123 2.92 -26.23 15.21
CA ARG A 123 1.93 -27.12 15.82
C ARG A 123 2.07 -28.57 15.38
N LEU A 124 2.53 -28.82 14.16
CA LEU A 124 2.74 -30.16 13.61
C LEU A 124 4.18 -30.66 13.82
N ASN A 125 5.07 -29.84 14.37
CA ASN A 125 6.50 -30.14 14.51
C ASN A 125 7.13 -30.54 13.17
N MET A 126 6.83 -29.76 12.14
CA MET A 126 7.39 -29.89 10.79
C MET A 126 8.37 -28.76 10.54
N ASP A 127 9.29 -28.96 9.60
CA ASP A 127 10.10 -27.87 9.07
C ASP A 127 9.28 -27.07 8.03
N TYR A 128 9.57 -25.78 7.91
CA TYR A 128 9.04 -24.95 6.85
C TYR A 128 10.07 -23.98 6.28
N MET A 129 9.80 -23.49 5.09
CA MET A 129 10.56 -22.44 4.43
C MET A 129 9.64 -21.41 3.77
N VAL A 130 10.19 -20.23 3.48
CA VAL A 130 9.45 -19.12 2.88
C VAL A 130 9.99 -18.83 1.47
N CYS A 131 9.09 -18.76 0.50
CA CYS A 131 9.31 -18.16 -0.81
C CYS A 131 8.57 -16.81 -0.82
N ALA A 132 9.31 -15.74 -0.51
CA ALA A 132 8.77 -14.41 -0.28
C ALA A 132 8.26 -13.78 -1.59
N THR A 133 7.11 -13.11 -1.52
CA THR A 133 6.46 -12.50 -2.71
C THR A 133 6.30 -10.99 -2.62
N ALA A 134 6.48 -10.40 -1.43
CA ALA A 134 6.45 -8.96 -1.23
C ALA A 134 7.33 -8.53 -0.04
N PRO A 135 8.08 -7.42 -0.13
CA PRO A 135 8.89 -6.93 0.99
C PRO A 135 8.08 -6.00 1.90
N SER A 136 7.14 -6.54 2.69
CA SER A 136 6.11 -5.73 3.39
C SER A 136 6.24 -5.59 4.91
N MET A 137 6.92 -6.52 5.58
CA MET A 137 7.12 -6.52 7.05
C MET A 137 8.26 -7.44 7.47
N ASP A 138 8.79 -7.27 8.69
CA ASP A 138 9.97 -8.00 9.20
C ASP A 138 9.68 -9.39 9.80
N GLY A 139 8.43 -9.87 9.70
CA GLY A 139 7.97 -11.15 10.25
C GLY A 139 8.48 -12.40 9.54
N PHE A 140 9.29 -12.27 8.48
CA PHE A 140 9.88 -13.39 7.73
C PHE A 140 10.67 -14.35 8.62
N ALA A 141 11.60 -13.81 9.41
CA ALA A 141 12.53 -14.58 10.23
C ALA A 141 12.26 -14.44 11.74
N SER A 142 11.07 -13.95 12.11
CA SER A 142 10.67 -13.78 13.51
C SER A 142 10.08 -15.05 14.10
N ILE A 143 10.16 -15.19 15.44
CA ILE A 143 9.53 -16.29 16.19
C ILE A 143 8.02 -16.10 16.40
N GLY A 144 7.49 -14.89 16.23
CA GLY A 144 6.06 -14.62 16.43
C GLY A 144 5.24 -14.87 15.16
N SER A 145 4.02 -15.38 15.32
CA SER A 145 3.00 -15.47 14.28
C SER A 145 1.78 -14.63 14.66
N ALA A 146 1.38 -13.67 13.83
CA ALA A 146 0.19 -12.85 14.08
C ALA A 146 -1.07 -13.49 13.51
N LEU A 147 -1.95 -14.00 14.38
CA LEU A 147 -3.17 -14.74 14.01
C LEU A 147 -4.42 -14.00 14.48
N MET A 148 -5.56 -14.25 13.83
CA MET A 148 -6.87 -13.82 14.31
C MET A 148 -7.52 -14.97 15.08
N LEU A 149 -7.48 -14.90 16.41
CA LEU A 149 -8.05 -15.92 17.29
C LEU A 149 -9.26 -15.36 18.04
N ASN A 150 -10.42 -16.00 17.94
CA ASN A 150 -11.69 -15.49 18.48
C ASN A 150 -11.97 -14.02 18.10
N ASN A 151 -11.71 -13.67 16.84
CA ASN A 151 -11.79 -12.30 16.30
C ASN A 151 -10.81 -11.28 16.92
N LEU A 152 -9.78 -11.75 17.63
CA LEU A 152 -8.73 -10.91 18.22
C LEU A 152 -7.38 -11.22 17.59
N LYS A 153 -6.65 -10.17 17.19
CA LYS A 153 -5.29 -10.32 16.69
C LYS A 153 -4.37 -10.72 17.85
N THR A 154 -3.86 -11.94 17.82
CA THR A 154 -3.04 -12.55 18.85
C THR A 154 -1.71 -12.99 18.26
N THR A 155 -0.59 -12.63 18.90
CA THR A 155 0.74 -13.14 18.51
C THR A 155 1.03 -14.42 19.27
N VAL A 156 1.38 -15.48 18.56
CA VAL A 156 1.76 -16.78 19.14
C VAL A 156 3.24 -17.04 18.87
N ASP A 157 3.99 -17.40 19.90
CA ASP A 157 5.39 -17.81 19.77
C ASP A 157 5.49 -19.17 19.06
N CYS A 158 6.31 -19.22 18.02
CA CYS A 158 6.55 -20.34 17.11
C CYS A 158 8.07 -20.53 16.92
N HIS A 159 8.49 -21.20 15.85
CA HIS A 159 9.90 -21.27 15.42
C HIS A 159 10.13 -20.43 14.15
N VAL A 160 11.40 -20.16 13.83
CA VAL A 160 11.84 -19.49 12.59
C VAL A 160 11.77 -20.45 11.38
N PRO A 161 11.74 -19.96 10.13
CA PRO A 161 11.87 -20.83 8.96
C PRO A 161 13.29 -21.42 8.85
N LYS A 162 13.39 -22.59 8.23
CA LYS A 162 14.70 -23.21 7.92
C LYS A 162 15.41 -22.49 6.78
N ALA A 163 14.66 -22.01 5.80
CA ALA A 163 15.20 -21.21 4.72
C ALA A 163 14.23 -20.11 4.27
N ILE A 164 14.79 -19.02 3.75
CA ILE A 164 14.04 -17.96 3.07
C ILE A 164 14.64 -17.76 1.68
N PHE A 165 13.80 -17.88 0.67
CA PHE A 165 14.10 -17.52 -0.71
C PHE A 165 13.32 -16.25 -1.05
N ALA A 166 14.05 -15.22 -1.46
CA ALA A 166 13.56 -13.90 -1.76
C ALA A 166 13.99 -13.57 -3.19
N ASP A 167 13.15 -13.93 -4.16
CA ASP A 167 13.42 -13.68 -5.56
C ASP A 167 13.16 -12.22 -5.89
N VAL A 168 14.22 -11.48 -6.23
CA VAL A 168 14.12 -10.04 -6.50
C VAL A 168 13.22 -9.76 -7.70
N ASP A 169 13.14 -10.68 -8.66
CA ASP A 169 12.26 -10.52 -9.83
C ASP A 169 10.79 -10.67 -9.49
N VAL A 170 10.47 -11.38 -8.40
CA VAL A 170 9.10 -11.46 -7.86
C VAL A 170 8.83 -10.28 -6.93
N LEU A 171 9.75 -9.99 -6.02
CA LEU A 171 9.57 -8.96 -4.98
C LEU A 171 9.39 -7.56 -5.56
N LYS A 172 10.09 -7.26 -6.67
CA LYS A 172 10.00 -5.95 -7.31
C LYS A 172 8.65 -5.70 -7.97
N GLU A 173 7.83 -6.72 -8.20
CA GLU A 173 6.49 -6.62 -8.80
C GLU A 173 5.37 -6.50 -7.74
N ALA A 174 5.72 -6.62 -6.45
CA ALA A 174 4.75 -6.45 -5.37
C ALA A 174 4.06 -5.07 -5.43
N PRO A 175 2.81 -4.92 -4.95
CA PRO A 175 2.13 -3.62 -4.89
C PRO A 175 3.00 -2.56 -4.22
N MET A 176 3.02 -1.34 -4.77
CA MET A 176 3.92 -0.28 -4.30
C MET A 176 3.70 0.04 -2.81
N ASP A 177 2.44 0.05 -2.37
CA ASP A 177 2.08 0.24 -0.95
C ASP A 177 2.65 -0.82 -0.02
N MET A 178 2.86 -2.06 -0.51
CA MET A 178 3.51 -3.11 0.28
C MET A 178 5.03 -2.86 0.36
N ILE A 179 5.66 -2.38 -0.71
CA ILE A 179 7.09 -2.06 -0.74
C ILE A 179 7.38 -0.86 0.17
N THR A 180 6.59 0.21 0.07
CA THR A 180 6.72 1.39 0.92
C THR A 180 6.37 1.09 2.37
N ALA A 181 5.42 0.19 2.64
CA ALA A 181 5.19 -0.33 3.98
C ALA A 181 6.43 -1.02 4.55
N GLY A 182 7.09 -1.90 3.79
CA GLY A 182 8.33 -2.55 4.25
C GLY A 182 9.46 -1.57 4.53
N LEU A 183 9.65 -0.55 3.68
CA LEU A 183 10.58 0.53 3.95
C LEU A 183 10.20 1.29 5.24
N GLY A 184 8.91 1.60 5.41
CA GLY A 184 8.36 2.24 6.60
C GLY A 184 8.62 1.46 7.89
N ASP A 185 8.50 0.14 7.84
CA ASP A 185 8.82 -0.76 8.95
C ASP A 185 10.31 -0.69 9.33
N ILE A 186 11.21 -0.56 8.35
CA ILE A 186 12.65 -0.35 8.59
C ILE A 186 12.94 1.03 9.16
N LEU A 187 12.27 2.09 8.71
CA LEU A 187 12.45 3.43 9.29
C LEU A 187 12.11 3.45 10.78
N GLY A 188 11.11 2.67 11.21
CA GLY A 188 10.76 2.50 12.61
C GLY A 188 11.87 1.94 13.49
N LYS A 189 12.95 1.40 12.90
CA LYS A 189 14.05 0.87 13.69
C LYS A 189 14.93 1.97 14.28
N TYR A 190 14.88 3.21 13.76
CA TYR A 190 15.50 4.36 14.44
C TYR A 190 14.96 4.52 15.86
N THR A 191 13.63 4.55 16.00
CA THR A 191 12.97 4.81 17.28
C THR A 191 12.97 3.60 18.20
N CYS A 192 12.81 2.37 17.68
CA CYS A 192 12.81 1.19 18.54
C CYS A 192 14.19 0.93 19.18
N LEU A 193 15.30 1.19 18.46
CA LEU A 193 16.65 1.06 19.02
C LEU A 193 16.93 2.13 20.07
N CYS A 194 16.43 3.35 19.86
CA CYS A 194 16.47 4.44 20.85
C CYS A 194 15.68 4.06 22.12
N ASP A 195 14.45 3.55 21.96
CA ASP A 195 13.62 3.04 23.07
C ASP A 195 14.29 1.90 23.84
N TRP A 196 14.96 0.99 23.13
CA TRP A 196 15.67 -0.10 23.75
C TRP A 196 16.86 0.40 24.59
N LYS A 197 17.63 1.36 24.06
CA LYS A 197 18.71 2.00 24.81
C LYS A 197 18.19 2.78 26.01
N LEU A 198 17.07 3.51 25.85
CA LEU A 198 16.39 4.23 26.92
C LEU A 198 16.01 3.29 28.08
N SER A 199 15.40 2.15 27.77
CA SER A 199 15.05 1.14 28.78
C SER A 199 16.29 0.52 29.46
N SER A 200 17.39 0.36 28.72
CA SER A 200 18.66 -0.11 29.30
C SER A 200 19.22 0.90 30.32
N ILE A 201 19.17 2.20 30.00
CA ILE A 201 19.64 3.27 30.88
C ILE A 201 18.81 3.34 32.17
N ILE A 202 17.48 3.26 32.05
CA ILE A 202 16.52 3.49 33.15
C ILE A 202 16.27 2.23 33.97
N ASN A 203 15.99 1.11 33.30
CA ASN A 203 15.57 -0.14 33.95
C ASN A 203 16.69 -1.19 34.03
N GLY A 204 17.87 -0.93 33.46
CA GLY A 204 18.93 -1.93 33.35
C GLY A 204 18.57 -3.08 32.40
N GLU A 205 17.65 -2.86 31.46
CA GLU A 205 17.28 -3.89 30.47
C GLU A 205 18.51 -4.32 29.64
N TYR A 206 18.58 -5.62 29.36
CA TYR A 206 19.58 -6.19 28.45
C TYR A 206 19.64 -5.43 27.14
N TYR A 207 20.84 -5.05 26.70
CA TYR A 207 21.11 -4.31 25.48
C TYR A 207 22.33 -4.90 24.77
N CYS A 208 22.33 -4.92 23.44
CA CYS A 208 23.43 -5.52 22.66
C CYS A 208 23.90 -4.61 21.52
N ASP A 209 25.08 -4.00 21.69
CA ASP A 209 25.66 -3.09 20.69
C ASP A 209 25.91 -3.77 19.34
N ALA A 210 26.23 -5.07 19.33
CA ALA A 210 26.46 -5.81 18.09
C ALA A 210 25.18 -5.92 17.25
N ILE A 211 24.05 -6.23 17.90
CA ILE A 211 22.74 -6.31 17.24
C ILE A 211 22.26 -4.92 16.80
N VAL A 212 22.47 -3.91 17.63
CA VAL A 212 22.13 -2.52 17.29
C VAL A 212 22.88 -2.07 16.05
N LYS A 213 24.20 -2.31 15.98
CA LYS A 213 25.03 -1.99 14.80
C LYS A 213 24.59 -2.74 13.55
N MET A 214 24.19 -4.01 13.69
CA MET A 214 23.63 -4.80 12.60
C MET A 214 22.36 -4.15 12.04
N VAL A 215 21.40 -3.79 12.90
CA VAL A 215 20.14 -3.15 12.48
C VAL A 215 20.38 -1.74 11.92
N GLN A 216 21.27 -0.94 12.52
CA GLN A 216 21.67 0.37 11.98
C GLN A 216 22.28 0.26 10.57
N GLY A 217 23.05 -0.80 10.30
CA GLY A 217 23.58 -1.09 8.97
C GLY A 217 22.47 -1.31 7.94
N TYR A 218 21.40 -2.02 8.31
CA TYR A 218 20.23 -2.22 7.46
C TYR A 218 19.46 -0.93 7.19
N ILE A 219 19.21 -0.14 8.24
CA ILE A 219 18.56 1.18 8.10
C ILE A 219 19.32 2.03 7.09
N LYS A 220 20.64 2.13 7.27
CA LYS A 220 21.51 2.91 6.39
C LYS A 220 21.38 2.47 4.93
N LYS A 221 21.46 1.15 4.66
CA LYS A 221 21.37 0.60 3.31
C LYS A 221 20.03 0.91 2.63
N VAL A 222 18.92 0.79 3.38
CA VAL A 222 17.59 1.11 2.87
C VAL A 222 17.45 2.60 2.55
N VAL A 223 17.92 3.47 3.44
CA VAL A 223 17.81 4.91 3.27
C VAL A 223 18.69 5.43 2.12
N GLU A 224 19.90 4.87 1.93
CA GLU A 224 20.78 5.22 0.79
C GLU A 224 20.19 4.83 -0.58
N THR A 225 19.27 3.87 -0.61
CA THR A 225 18.63 3.37 -1.83
C THR A 225 17.16 3.79 -1.97
N ALA A 226 16.62 4.55 -1.01
CA ALA A 226 15.20 4.91 -0.93
C ALA A 226 14.70 5.62 -2.20
N ASP A 227 15.45 6.56 -2.76
CA ASP A 227 15.06 7.30 -3.98
C ASP A 227 14.89 6.37 -5.21
N GLN A 228 15.43 5.14 -5.18
CA GLN A 228 15.33 4.15 -6.25
C GLN A 228 14.15 3.17 -6.09
N VAL A 229 13.39 3.29 -5.00
CA VAL A 229 12.23 2.41 -4.73
C VAL A 229 11.10 2.68 -5.72
N LYS A 230 10.87 3.95 -6.09
CA LYS A 230 9.90 4.38 -7.11
C LYS A 230 10.10 3.67 -8.46
N THR A 231 11.35 3.43 -8.84
CA THR A 231 11.70 2.75 -10.11
C THR A 231 11.80 1.24 -9.94
N ARG A 232 11.39 0.69 -8.79
CA ARG A 232 11.46 -0.74 -8.46
C ARG A 232 12.86 -1.32 -8.69
N SER A 233 13.90 -0.53 -8.38
CA SER A 233 15.30 -0.93 -8.56
C SER A 233 15.59 -2.25 -7.83
N PRO A 234 16.15 -3.28 -8.50
CA PRO A 234 16.51 -4.54 -7.86
C PRO A 234 17.39 -4.35 -6.61
N GLU A 235 18.27 -3.36 -6.62
CA GLU A 235 19.14 -3.04 -5.48
C GLU A 235 18.35 -2.52 -4.29
N ALA A 236 17.41 -1.59 -4.51
CA ALA A 236 16.57 -1.03 -3.45
C ALA A 236 15.61 -2.08 -2.87
N ILE A 237 14.99 -2.89 -3.72
CA ILE A 237 14.10 -3.98 -3.30
C ILE A 237 14.86 -5.04 -2.49
N ALA A 238 16.06 -5.42 -2.95
CA ALA A 238 16.92 -6.32 -2.22
C ALA A 238 17.38 -5.72 -0.88
N ALA A 239 17.69 -4.42 -0.82
CA ALA A 239 18.06 -3.73 0.41
C ALA A 239 16.93 -3.74 1.44
N ILE A 240 15.69 -3.41 1.04
CA ILE A 240 14.51 -3.47 1.92
C ILE A 240 14.31 -4.91 2.41
N THR A 241 14.37 -5.89 1.51
CA THR A 241 14.14 -7.30 1.85
C THR A 241 15.19 -7.85 2.80
N GLU A 242 16.46 -7.54 2.55
CA GLU A 242 17.58 -7.90 3.43
C GLU A 242 17.42 -7.26 4.81
N ALA A 243 17.01 -5.99 4.86
CA ALA A 243 16.76 -5.29 6.11
C ALA A 243 15.62 -5.93 6.92
N LEU A 244 14.51 -6.29 6.27
CA LEU A 244 13.36 -6.91 6.90
C LEU A 244 13.73 -8.30 7.45
N ILE A 245 14.37 -9.15 6.63
CA ILE A 245 14.81 -10.49 7.06
C ILE A 245 15.87 -10.37 8.16
N GLY A 246 16.87 -9.51 7.98
CA GLY A 246 17.94 -9.28 8.94
C GLY A 246 17.44 -8.78 10.29
N THR A 247 16.41 -7.92 10.30
CA THR A 247 15.76 -7.47 11.53
C THR A 247 14.95 -8.60 12.20
N GLY A 248 14.31 -9.47 11.41
CA GLY A 248 13.72 -10.71 11.91
C GLY A 248 14.74 -11.62 12.62
N ILE A 249 15.92 -11.80 12.03
CA ILE A 249 17.03 -12.54 12.64
C ILE A 249 17.49 -11.86 13.93
N ALA A 250 17.61 -10.54 13.95
CA ALA A 250 17.98 -9.78 15.14
C ALA A 250 17.00 -10.04 16.30
N MET A 251 15.70 -10.14 16.02
CA MET A 251 14.70 -10.53 17.04
C MET A 251 14.96 -11.94 17.58
N SER A 252 15.32 -12.90 16.72
CA SER A 252 15.71 -14.26 17.14
C SER A 252 16.92 -14.23 18.08
N PHE A 253 17.97 -13.48 17.74
CA PHE A 253 19.18 -13.36 18.55
C PHE A 253 18.95 -12.74 19.94
N VAL A 254 18.00 -11.82 20.02
CA VAL A 254 17.63 -11.17 21.30
C VAL A 254 16.63 -12.02 22.09
N GLY A 255 15.88 -12.89 21.41
CA GLY A 255 14.80 -13.70 21.98
C GLY A 255 13.49 -12.93 22.17
N ASN A 256 13.40 -11.70 21.65
CA ASN A 256 12.17 -10.90 21.67
C ASN A 256 12.26 -9.77 20.62
N SER A 257 11.17 -9.03 20.42
CA SER A 257 11.05 -7.99 19.37
C SER A 257 11.77 -6.64 19.62
N ARG A 258 12.59 -6.47 20.67
CA ARG A 258 13.28 -5.19 20.96
C ARG A 258 14.04 -4.55 19.79
N PRO A 259 14.84 -5.29 18.99
CA PRO A 259 15.57 -4.68 17.87
C PRO A 259 14.67 -4.25 16.70
N ALA A 260 13.37 -4.54 16.77
CA ALA A 260 12.41 -4.32 15.70
C ALA A 260 11.20 -3.48 16.12
N SER A 261 10.88 -3.37 17.41
CA SER A 261 9.59 -2.85 17.87
C SER A 261 9.72 -2.10 19.19
N GLY A 262 9.31 -0.83 19.15
CA GLY A 262 9.21 0.11 20.27
C GLY A 262 7.89 0.89 20.24
N SER A 263 7.97 2.17 20.58
CA SER A 263 6.82 3.07 20.73
C SER A 263 6.06 3.27 19.41
N GLU A 264 6.77 3.32 18.27
CA GLU A 264 6.15 3.44 16.95
C GLU A 264 5.25 2.24 16.61
N HIS A 265 5.67 1.02 16.99
CA HIS A 265 4.86 -0.19 16.83
C HIS A 265 3.67 -0.21 17.80
N HIS A 266 3.85 0.30 19.02
CA HIS A 266 2.76 0.37 19.99
C HIS A 266 1.62 1.27 19.48
N ILE A 267 1.96 2.46 18.94
CA ILE A 267 1.00 3.35 18.29
C ILE A 267 0.32 2.65 17.11
N SER A 268 1.11 2.01 16.24
CA SER A 268 0.60 1.25 15.09
C SER A 268 -0.38 0.13 15.50
N HIS A 269 -0.09 -0.62 16.57
CA HIS A 269 -0.99 -1.64 17.12
C HIS A 269 -2.26 -1.05 17.72
N TYR A 270 -2.18 0.11 18.40
CA TYR A 270 -3.35 0.79 18.94
C TYR A 270 -4.31 1.23 17.81
N TRP A 271 -3.81 1.89 16.77
CA TRP A 271 -4.61 2.28 15.61
C TRP A 271 -5.23 1.08 14.89
N GLU A 272 -4.44 0.01 14.73
CA GLU A 272 -4.94 -1.23 14.14
C GLU A 272 -6.12 -1.81 14.93
N MET A 273 -6.01 -1.89 16.26
CA MET A 273 -7.11 -2.35 17.10
C MET A 273 -8.35 -1.45 16.98
N LYS A 274 -8.16 -0.12 16.95
CA LYS A 274 -9.27 0.84 16.76
C LYS A 274 -10.00 0.63 15.44
N PHE A 275 -9.27 0.50 14.33
CA PHE A 275 -9.88 0.22 13.03
C PHE A 275 -10.66 -1.10 13.05
N LEU A 276 -10.11 -2.16 13.65
CA LEU A 276 -10.81 -3.43 13.79
C LEU A 276 -12.10 -3.30 14.62
N PHE A 277 -12.11 -2.52 15.71
CA PHE A 277 -13.32 -2.28 16.51
C PHE A 277 -14.39 -1.49 15.75
N GLU A 278 -13.96 -0.59 14.87
CA GLU A 278 -14.85 0.22 14.01
C GLU A 278 -15.29 -0.51 12.74
N GLY A 279 -14.84 -1.76 12.53
CA GLY A 279 -15.13 -2.53 11.30
C GLY A 279 -14.44 -1.98 10.05
N ARG A 280 -13.39 -1.17 10.24
CA ARG A 280 -12.60 -0.55 9.17
C ARG A 280 -11.38 -1.40 8.82
N LYS A 281 -11.04 -1.47 7.54
CA LYS A 281 -9.80 -2.12 7.09
C LYS A 281 -8.61 -1.24 7.50
N PRO A 282 -7.64 -1.75 8.28
CA PRO A 282 -6.47 -0.98 8.65
C PRO A 282 -5.48 -0.87 7.47
N ALA A 283 -4.75 0.25 7.40
CA ALA A 283 -3.58 0.36 6.51
C ALA A 283 -2.52 -0.72 6.84
N PHE A 284 -1.60 -0.98 5.90
CA PHE A 284 -0.53 -1.95 6.11
C PHE A 284 0.29 -1.66 7.37
N HIS A 285 0.81 -2.71 7.99
CA HIS A 285 1.54 -2.61 9.26
C HIS A 285 2.68 -1.60 9.18
N GLY A 286 3.55 -1.76 8.19
CA GLY A 286 4.71 -0.89 7.98
C GLY A 286 4.35 0.56 7.67
N THR A 287 3.21 0.82 6.99
CA THR A 287 2.70 2.19 6.79
C THR A 287 2.37 2.87 8.11
N LYS A 288 1.64 2.18 9.00
CA LYS A 288 1.32 2.71 10.34
C LYS A 288 2.59 2.90 11.19
N VAL A 289 3.55 1.98 11.08
CA VAL A 289 4.86 2.09 11.74
C VAL A 289 5.63 3.32 11.23
N ALA A 290 5.62 3.59 9.93
CA ALA A 290 6.27 4.78 9.35
C ALA A 290 5.72 6.08 9.93
N ILE A 291 4.40 6.23 9.97
CA ILE A 291 3.74 7.41 10.56
C ILE A 291 4.02 7.48 12.07
N GLY A 292 3.97 6.32 12.76
CA GLY A 292 4.37 6.23 14.17
C GLY A 292 5.81 6.68 14.41
N THR A 293 6.72 6.40 13.47
CA THR A 293 8.13 6.82 13.53
C THR A 293 8.24 8.34 13.46
N VAL A 294 7.52 8.99 12.53
CA VAL A 294 7.43 10.45 12.44
C VAL A 294 6.94 11.04 13.77
N ALA A 295 5.86 10.49 14.33
CA ALA A 295 5.29 10.94 15.59
C ALA A 295 6.29 10.81 16.76
N ILE A 296 6.97 9.67 16.87
CA ILE A 296 7.90 9.40 17.98
C ILE A 296 9.16 10.28 17.89
N ILE A 297 9.75 10.46 16.70
CA ILE A 297 10.90 11.37 16.54
C ILE A 297 10.49 12.80 16.91
N ARG A 298 9.33 13.27 16.43
CA ARG A 298 8.84 14.61 16.74
C ARG A 298 8.58 14.81 18.24
N LEU A 299 8.04 13.79 18.91
CA LEU A 299 7.86 13.80 20.36
C LEU A 299 9.19 13.84 21.11
N TYR A 300 10.22 13.12 20.65
CA TYR A 300 11.56 13.23 21.20
C TYR A 300 12.12 14.63 21.05
N GLU A 301 12.03 15.25 19.87
CA GLU A 301 12.44 16.66 19.66
C GLU A 301 11.76 17.61 20.66
N MET A 302 10.42 17.54 20.75
CA MET A 302 9.63 18.34 21.69
C MET A 302 10.03 18.10 23.15
N LEU A 303 10.37 16.87 23.52
CA LEU A 303 10.82 16.51 24.85
C LEU A 303 12.23 17.04 25.15
N MET A 304 13.15 16.98 24.17
CA MET A 304 14.53 17.44 24.33
C MET A 304 14.62 18.96 24.52
N ASP A 305 13.71 19.71 23.90
CA ASP A 305 13.58 21.17 24.04
C ASP A 305 12.89 21.60 25.34
N LYS A 306 12.24 20.68 26.06
CA LYS A 306 11.49 20.98 27.28
C LYS A 306 12.39 20.94 28.52
N GLU A 307 12.16 21.89 29.43
CA GLU A 307 12.64 21.80 30.81
C GLU A 307 11.72 20.90 31.63
N ILE A 308 12.29 19.91 32.31
CA ILE A 308 11.53 18.89 33.04
C ILE A 308 11.42 19.29 34.51
N ASP A 309 10.18 19.37 35.01
CA ASP A 309 9.88 19.51 36.42
C ASP A 309 9.70 18.11 37.06
N PHE A 310 10.81 17.57 37.58
CA PHE A 310 10.81 16.25 38.23
C PHE A 310 10.01 16.23 39.53
N ALA A 311 9.80 17.37 40.20
CA ALA A 311 8.95 17.43 41.39
C ALA A 311 7.49 17.22 41.00
N LYS A 312 7.03 17.94 39.97
CA LYS A 312 5.68 17.75 39.41
C LYS A 312 5.47 16.34 38.85
N ALA A 313 6.46 15.77 38.17
CA ALA A 313 6.38 14.40 37.67
C ALA A 313 6.11 13.37 38.80
N LYS A 314 6.80 13.53 39.94
CA LYS A 314 6.59 12.71 41.15
C LYS A 314 5.19 12.90 41.74
N GLU A 315 4.65 14.13 41.75
CA GLU A 315 3.30 14.40 42.24
C GLU A 315 2.22 13.76 41.35
N VAL A 316 2.34 13.88 40.02
CA VAL A 316 1.35 13.35 39.07
C VAL A 316 1.18 11.85 39.23
N VAL A 317 2.27 11.10 39.36
CA VAL A 317 2.18 9.64 39.50
C VAL A 317 1.95 9.20 40.94
N ALA A 318 2.31 9.99 41.96
CA ALA A 318 1.83 9.76 43.31
C ALA A 318 0.29 9.81 43.39
N ALA A 319 -0.34 10.63 42.55
CA ALA A 319 -1.79 10.71 42.36
C ALA A 319 -2.38 9.61 41.45
N TYR A 320 -1.57 8.69 40.92
CA TYR A 320 -2.06 7.56 40.12
C TYR A 320 -3.11 6.75 40.90
N ASP A 321 -4.22 6.51 40.21
CA ASP A 321 -5.38 5.77 40.68
C ASP A 321 -5.66 4.63 39.69
N GLU A 322 -5.58 3.40 40.16
CA GLU A 322 -5.71 2.21 39.34
C GLU A 322 -7.13 2.04 38.79
N ASP A 323 -8.15 2.45 39.55
CA ASP A 323 -9.55 2.34 39.14
C ASP A 323 -9.85 3.33 38.01
N GLN A 324 -9.40 4.59 38.14
CA GLN A 324 -9.52 5.59 37.07
C GLN A 324 -8.75 5.18 35.81
N TRP A 325 -7.56 4.59 35.99
CA TRP A 325 -6.79 4.05 34.87
C TRP A 325 -7.54 2.91 34.17
N ALA A 326 -8.12 1.97 34.93
CA ALA A 326 -8.87 0.86 34.39
C ALA A 326 -10.15 1.30 33.66
N GLU A 327 -10.83 2.34 34.16
CA GLU A 327 -11.96 2.99 33.46
C GLU A 327 -11.51 3.61 32.14
N LYS A 328 -10.38 4.33 32.12
CA LYS A 328 -9.79 4.89 30.89
C LYS A 328 -9.46 3.78 29.88
N MET A 329 -8.85 2.67 30.33
CA MET A 329 -8.57 1.51 29.46
C MET A 329 -9.85 0.88 28.91
N THR A 330 -10.88 0.73 29.73
CA THR A 330 -12.19 0.19 29.30
C THR A 330 -12.83 1.06 28.22
N ARG A 331 -12.77 2.39 28.37
CA ARG A 331 -13.28 3.33 27.37
C ARG A 331 -12.52 3.26 26.05
N LEU A 332 -11.18 3.21 26.11
CA LEU A 332 -10.35 3.37 24.91
C LEU A 332 -10.05 2.06 24.18
N TYR A 333 -9.89 0.95 24.90
CA TYR A 333 -9.64 -0.38 24.30
C TYR A 333 -10.90 -1.23 24.12
N GLY A 334 -12.05 -0.79 24.66
CA GLY A 334 -13.33 -1.47 24.48
C GLY A 334 -13.25 -2.97 24.82
N VAL A 335 -13.54 -3.82 23.83
CA VAL A 335 -13.53 -5.29 23.99
C VAL A 335 -12.16 -5.87 24.37
N SER A 336 -11.06 -5.18 24.08
CA SER A 336 -9.70 -5.64 24.40
C SER A 336 -9.19 -5.15 25.76
N ALA A 337 -9.93 -4.28 26.45
CA ALA A 337 -9.52 -3.73 27.74
C ALA A 337 -9.23 -4.78 28.83
N PRO A 338 -9.98 -5.90 28.95
CA PRO A 338 -9.68 -6.91 29.97
C PRO A 338 -8.26 -7.47 29.88
N GLY A 339 -7.73 -7.66 28.66
CA GLY A 339 -6.37 -8.14 28.44
C GLY A 339 -5.31 -7.13 28.87
N VAL A 340 -5.52 -5.84 28.55
CA VAL A 340 -4.64 -4.74 28.95
C VAL A 340 -4.60 -4.58 30.48
N ILE A 341 -5.77 -4.65 31.13
CA ILE A 341 -5.90 -4.57 32.60
C ILE A 341 -5.23 -5.77 33.27
N ALA A 342 -5.42 -6.98 32.72
CA ALA A 342 -4.79 -8.19 33.25
C ALA A 342 -3.26 -8.11 33.14
N LEU A 343 -2.74 -7.65 32.00
CA LEU A 343 -1.31 -7.47 31.79
C LEU A 343 -0.72 -6.49 32.82
N GLU A 344 -1.33 -5.33 33.02
CA GLU A 344 -0.83 -4.36 34.00
C GLU A 344 -0.88 -4.90 35.44
N LYS A 345 -1.91 -5.68 35.80
CA LYS A 345 -1.96 -6.34 37.11
C LYS A 345 -0.84 -7.36 37.32
N GLU A 346 -0.43 -8.05 36.26
CA GLU A 346 0.69 -8.99 36.28
C GLU A 346 2.03 -8.25 36.38
N VAL A 347 2.25 -7.24 35.54
CA VAL A 347 3.57 -6.62 35.38
C VAL A 347 3.80 -5.43 36.30
N GLN A 348 2.74 -4.80 36.80
CA GLN A 348 2.74 -3.67 37.73
C GLN A 348 3.64 -2.52 37.28
N LYS A 349 3.71 -2.25 35.97
CA LYS A 349 4.60 -1.25 35.36
C LYS A 349 4.25 0.17 35.81
N ASN A 350 2.96 0.44 36.03
CA ASN A 350 2.41 1.71 36.49
C ASN A 350 2.35 1.81 38.03
N SER A 351 2.84 0.81 38.77
CA SER A 351 2.86 0.89 40.24
C SER A 351 3.68 2.08 40.74
N LYS A 352 3.23 2.67 41.85
CA LYS A 352 3.88 3.84 42.47
C LYS A 352 5.33 3.55 42.86
N GLU A 353 5.62 2.31 43.27
CA GLU A 353 6.97 1.85 43.61
C GLU A 353 7.89 1.84 42.38
N LYS A 354 7.51 1.13 41.31
CA LYS A 354 8.34 1.08 40.09
C LYS A 354 8.47 2.44 39.42
N HIS A 355 7.44 3.29 39.47
CA HIS A 355 7.56 4.66 38.99
C HIS A 355 8.58 5.47 39.80
N ALA A 356 8.52 5.40 41.15
CA ALA A 356 9.43 6.12 42.02
C ALA A 356 10.90 5.73 41.78
N GLU A 357 11.16 4.43 41.54
CA GLU A 357 12.49 3.94 41.15
C GLU A 357 12.92 4.55 39.81
N ARG A 358 12.08 4.47 38.78
CA ARG A 358 12.41 4.97 37.44
C ARG A 358 12.61 6.48 37.42
N ILE A 359 11.74 7.26 38.05
CA ILE A 359 11.83 8.73 38.01
C ILE A 359 13.10 9.25 38.68
N GLN A 360 13.59 8.55 39.71
CA GLN A 360 14.89 8.85 40.31
C GLN A 360 16.03 8.62 39.30
N VAL A 361 16.03 7.49 38.60
CA VAL A 361 17.05 7.18 37.58
C VAL A 361 16.96 8.14 36.39
N ILE A 362 15.74 8.49 35.94
CA ILE A 362 15.52 9.46 34.86
C ILE A 362 16.09 10.82 35.25
N GLU A 363 15.84 11.30 36.47
CA GLU A 363 16.36 12.57 36.96
C GLU A 363 17.90 12.58 37.03
N GLU A 364 18.50 11.51 37.57
CA GLU A 364 19.95 11.36 37.66
C GLU A 364 20.63 11.29 36.29
N LYS A 365 20.03 10.53 35.36
CA LYS A 365 20.60 10.23 34.04
C LYS A 365 20.05 11.09 32.91
N TRP A 366 19.29 12.14 33.21
CA TRP A 366 18.68 13.00 32.19
C TRP A 366 19.69 13.54 31.16
N PRO A 367 20.91 13.99 31.53
CA PRO A 367 21.91 14.42 30.55
C PRO A 367 22.39 13.29 29.62
N GLU A 368 22.53 12.06 30.15
CA GLU A 368 22.90 10.88 29.36
C GLU A 368 21.77 10.53 28.37
N ILE A 369 20.51 10.57 28.83
CA ILE A 369 19.34 10.34 27.98
C ILE A 369 19.28 11.38 26.85
N LYS A 370 19.48 12.66 27.15
CA LYS A 370 19.48 13.73 26.13
C LYS A 370 20.55 13.50 25.06
N ALA A 371 21.78 13.21 25.47
CA ALA A 371 22.87 12.95 24.53
C ALA A 371 22.60 11.71 23.66
N MET A 372 22.07 10.64 24.25
CA MET A 372 21.73 9.41 23.54
C MET A 372 20.65 9.64 22.48
N VAL A 373 19.59 10.37 22.79
CA VAL A 373 18.51 10.68 21.83
C VAL A 373 19.05 11.51 20.66
N GLN A 374 19.86 12.53 20.94
CA GLN A 374 20.46 13.40 19.91
C GLN A 374 21.42 12.66 18.97
N GLU A 375 22.11 11.62 19.46
CA GLU A 375 22.99 10.79 18.63
C GLU A 375 22.21 9.75 17.81
N ALA A 376 21.13 9.19 18.38
CA ALA A 376 20.45 8.03 17.83
C ALA A 376 19.42 8.35 16.73
N LEU A 377 18.77 9.52 16.80
CA LEU A 377 17.62 9.85 15.96
C LEU A 377 17.96 10.89 14.89
N PRO A 378 17.44 10.73 13.65
CA PRO A 378 17.44 11.80 12.66
C PRO A 378 16.37 12.85 12.98
N ASP A 379 16.38 13.97 12.25
CA ASP A 379 15.31 14.96 12.31
C ASP A 379 13.99 14.43 11.73
N THR A 380 12.86 14.88 12.27
CA THR A 380 11.51 14.49 11.79
C THR A 380 11.34 14.73 10.29
N SER A 381 11.77 15.90 9.81
CA SER A 381 11.67 16.30 8.40
C SER A 381 12.43 15.38 7.44
N TYR A 382 13.48 14.70 7.92
CA TYR A 382 14.23 13.74 7.13
C TYR A 382 13.39 12.52 6.78
N ILE A 383 12.67 11.98 7.77
CA ILE A 383 11.78 10.83 7.60
C ILE A 383 10.57 11.20 6.75
N GLU A 384 9.95 12.35 7.02
CA GLU A 384 8.83 12.88 6.23
C GLU A 384 9.21 13.04 4.76
N ASN A 385 10.38 13.60 4.46
CA ASN A 385 10.84 13.78 3.07
C ASN A 385 11.05 12.45 2.34
N ILE A 386 11.59 11.41 3.01
CA ILE A 386 11.72 10.08 2.42
C ILE A 386 10.34 9.53 2.04
N LEU A 387 9.38 9.58 2.97
CA LEU A 387 8.03 9.07 2.76
C LEU A 387 7.28 9.87 1.68
N PHE A 388 7.32 11.20 1.77
CA PHE A 388 6.73 12.13 0.81
C PHE A 388 7.23 11.87 -0.61
N LYS A 389 8.56 11.76 -0.80
CA LYS A 389 9.15 11.46 -2.10
C LYS A 389 8.68 10.13 -2.67
N LEU A 390 8.30 9.17 -1.84
CA LEU A 390 7.81 7.86 -2.28
C LEU A 390 6.29 7.82 -2.52
N GLY A 391 5.57 8.90 -2.23
CA GLY A 391 4.11 8.90 -2.18
C GLY A 391 3.55 8.07 -1.03
N ALA A 392 4.38 7.75 -0.03
CA ALA A 392 3.97 6.97 1.13
C ALA A 392 3.34 7.87 2.21
N PRO A 393 2.32 7.38 2.94
CA PRO A 393 1.74 8.13 4.05
C PRO A 393 2.76 8.47 5.14
N TYR A 394 2.78 9.72 5.57
CA TYR A 394 3.60 10.25 6.68
C TYR A 394 2.78 11.01 7.73
N ASN A 395 1.50 11.31 7.43
CA ASN A 395 0.55 11.94 8.32
C ASN A 395 -0.59 10.95 8.69
N PRO A 396 -0.99 10.84 9.97
CA PRO A 396 -2.07 9.95 10.41
C PRO A 396 -3.39 10.08 9.65
N GLU A 397 -3.80 11.30 9.23
CA GLU A 397 -5.09 11.50 8.55
C GLU A 397 -5.11 10.81 7.16
N GLN A 398 -3.95 10.67 6.51
CA GLN A 398 -3.82 9.98 5.21
C GLN A 398 -4.17 8.48 5.28
N VAL A 399 -4.18 7.89 6.48
CA VAL A 399 -4.62 6.51 6.72
C VAL A 399 -5.89 6.45 7.58
N GLY A 400 -6.59 7.59 7.75
CA GLY A 400 -7.85 7.69 8.46
C GLY A 400 -7.72 7.70 9.99
N VAL A 401 -6.57 8.08 10.54
CA VAL A 401 -6.38 8.30 11.99
C VAL A 401 -6.53 9.79 12.28
N GLY A 402 -7.62 10.19 12.94
CA GLY A 402 -7.87 11.58 13.32
C GLY A 402 -7.12 12.03 14.58
N SER A 403 -7.08 13.34 14.82
CA SER A 403 -6.33 13.98 15.92
C SER A 403 -6.61 13.39 17.31
N ASP A 404 -7.88 13.10 17.64
CA ASP A 404 -8.24 12.49 18.93
C ASP A 404 -7.59 11.11 19.10
N MET A 405 -7.58 10.30 18.02
CA MET A 405 -6.96 8.97 18.03
C MET A 405 -5.43 9.07 18.08
N VAL A 406 -4.83 10.09 17.49
CA VAL A 406 -3.40 10.40 17.64
C VAL A 406 -3.09 10.72 19.11
N ALA A 407 -3.80 11.67 19.70
CA ALA A 407 -3.58 12.08 21.09
C ALA A 407 -3.77 10.90 22.07
N ASP A 408 -4.85 10.15 21.93
CA ASP A 408 -5.13 8.97 22.75
C ASP A 408 -4.00 7.92 22.61
N SER A 409 -3.49 7.70 21.39
CA SER A 409 -2.44 6.70 21.16
C SER A 409 -1.15 7.00 21.93
N ILE A 410 -0.78 8.27 22.08
CA ILE A 410 0.41 8.66 22.87
C ILE A 410 0.22 8.31 24.36
N VAL A 411 -1.00 8.46 24.86
CA VAL A 411 -1.32 8.24 26.27
C VAL A 411 -1.43 6.75 26.59
N VAL A 412 -2.10 5.97 25.73
CA VAL A 412 -2.50 4.60 26.09
C VAL A 412 -1.79 3.49 25.34
N ALA A 413 -1.11 3.75 24.22
CA ALA A 413 -0.47 2.68 23.45
C ALA A 413 0.68 1.99 24.20
N LYS A 414 1.27 2.66 25.21
CA LYS A 414 2.24 2.04 26.12
C LYS A 414 1.71 0.81 26.85
N GLU A 415 0.40 0.67 26.97
CA GLU A 415 -0.26 -0.41 27.73
C GLU A 415 -0.44 -1.70 26.92
N VAL A 416 -0.19 -1.66 25.61
CA VAL A 416 -0.36 -2.83 24.73
C VAL A 416 0.65 -3.93 25.07
N ARG A 417 1.83 -3.58 25.60
CA ARG A 417 2.90 -4.53 25.93
C ARG A 417 3.67 -4.09 27.18
N ASN A 418 4.25 -5.06 27.88
CA ASN A 418 5.22 -4.81 28.95
C ASN A 418 6.58 -4.40 28.36
N ARG A 419 6.66 -3.19 27.81
CA ARG A 419 7.90 -2.61 27.30
C ARG A 419 8.00 -1.16 27.72
N TYR A 420 9.21 -0.77 28.09
CA TYR A 420 9.56 0.62 28.35
C TYR A 420 10.11 1.29 27.09
N GLY A 421 9.70 2.53 26.84
CA GLY A 421 10.06 3.36 25.69
C GLY A 421 9.53 4.79 25.90
N LEU A 422 9.58 5.63 24.87
CA LEU A 422 9.17 7.03 24.94
C LEU A 422 7.80 7.22 25.58
N LEU A 423 6.78 6.47 25.16
CA LEU A 423 5.42 6.66 25.68
C LEU A 423 5.33 6.44 27.20
N GLN A 424 6.10 5.49 27.74
CA GLN A 424 6.19 5.27 29.18
C GLN A 424 7.02 6.35 29.87
N LEU A 425 8.07 6.86 29.23
CA LEU A 425 8.85 8.00 29.74
C LEU A 425 7.97 9.26 29.85
N LEU A 426 7.17 9.58 28.83
CA LEU A 426 6.26 10.72 28.85
C LEU A 426 5.24 10.60 29.99
N TRP A 427 4.75 9.39 30.26
CA TRP A 427 3.87 9.12 31.40
C TRP A 427 4.60 9.25 32.73
N ASP A 428 5.81 8.70 32.86
CA ASP A 428 6.62 8.82 34.08
C ASP A 428 6.94 10.29 34.40
N LEU A 429 7.09 11.12 33.37
CA LEU A 429 7.30 12.57 33.48
C LEU A 429 5.99 13.37 33.72
N GLY A 430 4.82 12.72 33.71
CA GLY A 430 3.53 13.37 33.95
C GLY A 430 3.09 14.32 32.83
N ILE A 431 3.54 14.09 31.60
CA ILE A 431 3.31 14.98 30.44
C ILE A 431 2.75 14.26 29.22
N ALA A 432 2.30 13.00 29.37
CA ALA A 432 1.77 12.22 28.24
C ALA A 432 0.57 12.88 27.57
N GLU A 433 -0.39 13.41 28.34
CA GLU A 433 -1.54 14.13 27.81
C GLU A 433 -1.14 15.42 27.06
N GLU A 434 -0.27 16.26 27.66
CA GLU A 434 0.23 17.48 27.02
C GLU A 434 0.92 17.18 25.69
N MET A 435 1.74 16.13 25.66
CA MET A 435 2.46 15.72 24.46
C MET A 435 1.55 15.08 23.42
N GLY A 436 0.51 14.35 23.84
CA GLY A 436 -0.54 13.83 22.97
C GLY A 436 -1.28 14.93 22.22
N GLU A 437 -1.67 15.99 22.92
CA GLU A 437 -2.30 17.18 22.30
C GLU A 437 -1.34 17.88 21.32
N LYS A 438 -0.08 18.11 21.72
CA LYS A 438 0.91 18.77 20.86
C LYS A 438 1.22 18.01 19.58
N ILE A 439 1.32 16.68 19.62
CA ILE A 439 1.58 15.91 18.41
C ILE A 439 0.34 15.84 17.52
N ALA A 440 -0.87 15.81 18.10
CA ALA A 440 -2.10 15.91 17.33
C ALA A 440 -2.21 17.27 16.63
N ASP A 441 -1.87 18.37 17.33
CA ASP A 441 -1.79 19.72 16.76
C ASP A 441 -0.73 19.84 15.66
N TYR A 442 0.43 19.18 15.81
CA TYR A 442 1.47 19.15 14.79
C TYR A 442 0.94 18.59 13.46
N PHE A 443 0.32 17.41 13.49
CA PHE A 443 -0.23 16.79 12.29
C PHE A 443 -1.43 17.56 11.73
N ALA A 444 -2.26 18.13 12.60
CA ALA A 444 -3.39 18.97 12.19
C ALA A 444 -2.93 20.29 11.55
N HIS A 445 -1.84 20.89 12.04
CA HIS A 445 -1.29 22.13 11.48
C HIS A 445 -0.67 21.92 10.10
N ASP A 446 0.14 20.88 9.92
CA ASP A 446 0.72 20.54 8.61
C ASP A 446 -0.37 20.31 7.56
N GLN A 447 -1.41 19.58 7.95
CA GLN A 447 -2.56 19.36 7.10
C GLN A 447 -3.36 20.62 6.83
N LYS A 448 -3.53 21.49 7.83
CA LYS A 448 -4.17 22.77 7.64
C LYS A 448 -3.37 23.65 6.69
N LEU A 449 -2.05 23.73 6.83
CA LEU A 449 -1.19 24.48 5.91
C LEU A 449 -1.32 23.96 4.48
N TYR A 450 -1.36 22.64 4.29
CA TYR A 450 -1.59 22.03 3.00
C TYR A 450 -2.96 22.42 2.41
N LYS A 451 -4.04 22.25 3.19
CA LYS A 451 -5.41 22.61 2.78
C LYS A 451 -5.55 24.11 2.50
N ASP A 452 -5.04 24.97 3.38
CA ASP A 452 -5.03 26.43 3.23
C ASP A 452 -4.24 26.84 1.98
N MET A 453 -3.08 26.23 1.72
CA MET A 453 -2.29 26.47 0.51
C MET A 453 -3.06 26.09 -0.76
N LEU A 454 -3.70 24.93 -0.80
CA LEU A 454 -4.54 24.54 -1.95
C LEU A 454 -5.69 25.52 -2.13
N GLN A 455 -6.34 25.90 -1.04
CA GLN A 455 -7.47 26.82 -1.05
C GLN A 455 -7.04 28.20 -1.58
N GLU A 456 -5.99 28.79 -1.03
CA GLU A 456 -5.44 30.06 -1.52
C GLU A 456 -5.06 29.98 -3.00
N LYS A 457 -4.47 28.86 -3.42
CA LYS A 457 -3.99 28.67 -4.79
C LYS A 457 -5.11 28.44 -5.80
N TYR A 458 -6.17 27.72 -5.44
CA TYR A 458 -7.14 27.18 -6.41
C TYR A 458 -8.60 27.60 -6.17
N GLN A 459 -8.96 28.23 -5.03
CA GLN A 459 -10.36 28.54 -4.70
C GLN A 459 -11.08 29.30 -5.83
N LYS A 460 -10.43 30.32 -6.41
CA LYS A 460 -11.02 31.09 -7.51
C LYS A 460 -11.39 30.20 -8.71
N LYS A 461 -10.52 29.26 -9.08
CA LYS A 461 -10.81 28.32 -10.17
C LYS A 461 -11.99 27.41 -9.77
N ILE A 462 -11.96 26.82 -8.58
CA ILE A 462 -13.04 25.95 -8.07
C ILE A 462 -14.41 26.66 -8.05
N ASP A 463 -14.45 27.93 -7.67
CA ASP A 463 -15.68 28.73 -7.63
C ASP A 463 -16.30 28.95 -9.01
N GLU A 464 -15.48 29.00 -10.07
CA GLU A 464 -15.92 29.17 -11.46
C GLU A 464 -16.46 27.87 -12.07
N LEU A 465 -16.09 26.71 -11.52
CA LEU A 465 -16.50 25.39 -12.01
C LEU A 465 -17.95 25.07 -11.67
N LYS A 466 -18.68 24.53 -12.65
CA LYS A 466 -20.05 24.04 -12.51
C LYS A 466 -20.21 22.58 -12.90
N CYS A 467 -19.22 22.01 -13.58
CA CYS A 467 -19.26 20.68 -14.14
C CYS A 467 -17.91 19.98 -13.95
N PHE A 468 -17.94 18.76 -13.43
CA PHE A 468 -16.78 17.88 -13.37
C PHE A 468 -16.95 16.72 -14.36
N VAL A 469 -15.94 16.49 -15.20
CA VAL A 469 -15.81 15.29 -16.04
C VAL A 469 -14.69 14.45 -15.44
N LEU A 470 -15.08 13.33 -14.84
CA LEU A 470 -14.22 12.49 -14.02
C LEU A 470 -13.73 11.32 -14.88
N ASP A 471 -12.42 11.13 -14.98
CA ASP A 471 -11.90 9.82 -15.34
C ASP A 471 -12.32 8.78 -14.29
N MET A 472 -12.23 7.49 -14.64
CA MET A 472 -12.64 6.41 -13.74
C MET A 472 -11.44 5.73 -13.07
N ASP A 473 -10.56 5.10 -13.85
CA ASP A 473 -9.46 4.30 -13.33
C ASP A 473 -8.37 5.23 -12.75
N GLY A 474 -7.94 5.01 -11.51
CA GLY A 474 -6.95 5.88 -10.86
C GLY A 474 -7.51 7.20 -10.32
N THR A 475 -8.79 7.50 -10.58
CA THR A 475 -9.50 8.70 -10.09
C THR A 475 -10.66 8.37 -9.14
N ILE A 476 -11.57 7.49 -9.57
CA ILE A 476 -12.78 7.09 -8.81
C ILE A 476 -12.57 5.76 -8.10
N TYR A 477 -11.91 4.82 -8.77
CA TYR A 477 -11.57 3.50 -8.27
C TYR A 477 -10.24 3.01 -8.84
N LEU A 478 -9.73 1.93 -8.25
CA LEU A 478 -8.71 1.09 -8.86
C LEU A 478 -9.23 -0.35 -8.94
N GLY A 479 -9.37 -0.87 -10.16
CA GLY A 479 -9.94 -2.21 -10.39
C GLY A 479 -11.42 -2.30 -9.99
N GLN A 480 -11.71 -2.97 -8.87
CA GLN A 480 -13.05 -3.13 -8.29
C GLN A 480 -13.27 -2.33 -6.99
N ASP A 481 -12.23 -1.66 -6.48
CA ASP A 481 -12.29 -0.99 -5.18
C ASP A 481 -12.40 0.52 -5.37
N LEU A 482 -13.45 1.12 -4.81
CA LEU A 482 -13.58 2.58 -4.72
C LEU A 482 -12.51 3.14 -3.80
N PHE A 483 -11.98 4.30 -4.15
CA PHE A 483 -11.20 5.05 -3.19
C PHE A 483 -12.08 5.54 -2.02
N PRO A 484 -11.57 5.54 -0.77
CA PRO A 484 -12.36 5.92 0.40
C PRO A 484 -12.96 7.34 0.32
N PHE A 485 -12.30 8.25 -0.38
CA PHE A 485 -12.74 9.64 -0.54
C PHE A 485 -13.81 9.84 -1.63
N THR A 486 -14.02 8.85 -2.51
CA THR A 486 -14.90 8.99 -3.68
C THR A 486 -16.34 9.29 -3.31
N PRO A 487 -17.02 8.56 -2.39
CA PRO A 487 -18.42 8.84 -2.07
C PRO A 487 -18.64 10.26 -1.55
N ALA A 488 -17.79 10.72 -0.63
CA ALA A 488 -17.87 12.06 -0.05
C ALA A 488 -17.71 13.16 -1.11
N PHE A 489 -16.82 12.95 -2.09
CA PHE A 489 -16.66 13.88 -3.21
C PHE A 489 -17.92 13.97 -4.08
N LEU A 490 -18.49 12.83 -4.49
CA LEU A 490 -19.67 12.79 -5.36
C LEU A 490 -20.90 13.42 -4.68
N ASP A 491 -21.10 13.14 -3.40
CA ASP A 491 -22.15 13.76 -2.59
C ASP A 491 -21.95 15.28 -2.53
N LYS A 492 -20.73 15.74 -2.26
CA LYS A 492 -20.40 17.17 -2.15
C LYS A 492 -20.60 17.93 -3.47
N VAL A 493 -20.24 17.34 -4.60
CA VAL A 493 -20.50 17.94 -5.92
C VAL A 493 -22.01 18.16 -6.12
N THR A 494 -22.81 17.14 -5.78
CA THR A 494 -24.28 17.20 -5.86
C THR A 494 -24.86 18.24 -4.90
N GLU A 495 -24.42 18.26 -3.64
CA GLU A 495 -24.85 19.21 -2.60
C GLU A 495 -24.60 20.66 -2.98
N THR A 496 -23.48 20.94 -3.68
CA THR A 496 -23.14 22.29 -4.13
C THR A 496 -23.83 22.71 -5.42
N GLY A 497 -24.74 21.88 -5.96
CA GLY A 497 -25.51 22.17 -7.17
C GLY A 497 -24.68 22.13 -8.46
N ARG A 498 -23.55 21.42 -8.44
CA ARG A 498 -22.69 21.18 -9.60
C ARG A 498 -23.04 19.84 -10.24
N GLU A 499 -22.79 19.73 -11.54
CA GLU A 499 -23.03 18.50 -12.29
C GLU A 499 -21.75 17.67 -12.40
N MET A 500 -21.91 16.36 -12.54
CA MET A 500 -20.80 15.44 -12.75
C MET A 500 -21.11 14.44 -13.85
N TYR A 501 -20.06 14.15 -14.62
CA TYR A 501 -20.03 13.17 -15.69
C TYR A 501 -18.82 12.28 -15.50
N PHE A 502 -18.94 11.02 -15.88
CA PHE A 502 -17.86 10.04 -15.90
C PHE A 502 -17.41 9.86 -17.34
N PHE A 503 -16.10 9.71 -17.56
CA PHE A 503 -15.54 9.44 -18.87
C PHE A 503 -14.59 8.26 -18.81
N THR A 504 -14.61 7.40 -19.84
CA THR A 504 -13.53 6.41 -20.06
C THR A 504 -13.11 6.33 -21.51
N ASN A 505 -11.81 6.12 -21.69
CA ASN A 505 -11.20 5.87 -22.99
C ASN A 505 -11.36 4.40 -23.44
N ASN A 506 -11.71 3.50 -22.53
CA ASN A 506 -11.76 2.06 -22.79
C ASN A 506 -13.00 1.71 -23.63
N SER A 507 -12.73 1.33 -24.88
CA SER A 507 -13.73 1.06 -25.92
C SER A 507 -14.18 -0.40 -26.00
N SER A 508 -13.76 -1.25 -25.05
CA SER A 508 -14.09 -2.69 -25.06
C SER A 508 -15.51 -3.01 -24.55
N LYS A 509 -16.16 -2.06 -23.86
CA LYS A 509 -17.45 -2.23 -23.18
C LYS A 509 -18.47 -1.16 -23.60
N SER A 510 -19.76 -1.48 -23.44
CA SER A 510 -20.87 -0.54 -23.67
C SER A 510 -21.02 0.47 -22.53
N GLN A 511 -21.79 1.53 -22.78
CA GLN A 511 -22.13 2.53 -21.76
C GLN A 511 -22.84 1.87 -20.56
N GLN A 512 -23.82 1.01 -20.84
CA GLN A 512 -24.59 0.30 -19.82
C GLN A 512 -23.70 -0.57 -18.93
N ALA A 513 -22.66 -1.21 -19.49
CA ALA A 513 -21.76 -2.05 -18.72
C ALA A 513 -20.94 -1.25 -17.68
N TYR A 514 -20.65 0.03 -17.94
CA TYR A 514 -20.01 0.91 -16.96
C TYR A 514 -20.98 1.44 -15.92
N ILE A 515 -22.21 1.75 -16.32
CA ILE A 515 -23.28 2.11 -15.37
C ILE A 515 -23.52 0.96 -14.39
N ASP A 516 -23.65 -0.27 -14.88
CA ASP A 516 -23.82 -1.47 -14.06
C ASP A 516 -22.60 -1.74 -13.16
N LYS A 517 -21.39 -1.35 -13.59
CA LYS A 517 -20.17 -1.45 -12.79
C LYS A 517 -20.21 -0.47 -11.62
N LEU A 518 -20.52 0.80 -11.89
CA LEU A 518 -20.64 1.83 -10.87
C LEU A 518 -21.78 1.53 -9.88
N ASP A 519 -22.90 0.99 -10.36
CA ASP A 519 -24.05 0.58 -9.53
C ASP A 519 -23.66 -0.49 -8.50
N LYS A 520 -22.86 -1.49 -8.91
CA LYS A 520 -22.32 -2.52 -8.00
C LYS A 520 -21.38 -1.96 -6.94
N MET A 521 -20.78 -0.80 -7.21
CA MET A 521 -19.92 -0.07 -6.28
C MET A 521 -20.71 0.92 -5.39
N GLY A 522 -22.03 1.02 -5.58
CA GLY A 522 -22.89 1.94 -4.84
C GLY A 522 -22.95 3.36 -5.43
N ILE A 523 -22.47 3.56 -6.66
CA ILE A 523 -22.56 4.83 -7.38
C ILE A 523 -23.69 4.72 -8.42
N HIS A 524 -24.82 5.35 -8.11
CA HIS A 524 -26.00 5.36 -8.96
C HIS A 524 -25.99 6.60 -9.86
N ILE A 525 -25.93 6.40 -11.19
CA ILE A 525 -25.86 7.50 -12.17
C ILE A 525 -26.89 7.35 -13.29
N GLU A 526 -27.30 8.47 -13.87
CA GLU A 526 -28.13 8.48 -15.08
C GLU A 526 -27.29 8.19 -16.34
N PRO A 527 -27.87 7.60 -17.40
CA PRO A 527 -27.13 7.33 -18.65
C PRO A 527 -26.44 8.55 -19.25
N LYS A 528 -27.03 9.74 -19.13
CA LYS A 528 -26.44 11.00 -19.62
C LYS A 528 -25.12 11.36 -18.92
N GLN A 529 -24.92 10.87 -17.69
CA GLN A 529 -23.72 11.13 -16.89
C GLN A 529 -22.56 10.21 -17.28
N MET A 530 -22.78 9.17 -18.09
CA MET A 530 -21.73 8.25 -18.52
C MET A 530 -21.29 8.54 -19.96
N MET A 531 -20.12 9.14 -20.13
CA MET A 531 -19.50 9.41 -21.43
C MET A 531 -18.44 8.34 -21.75
N ILE A 532 -18.38 7.88 -23.01
CA ILE A 532 -17.40 6.88 -23.44
C ILE A 532 -16.79 7.25 -24.79
N SER A 533 -15.52 6.89 -25.00
CA SER A 533 -14.78 7.19 -26.24
C SER A 533 -15.45 6.66 -27.52
N SER A 534 -16.18 5.55 -27.44
CA SER A 534 -16.93 5.01 -28.59
C SER A 534 -18.07 5.94 -29.03
N HIS A 535 -18.73 6.67 -28.12
CA HIS A 535 -19.75 7.66 -28.48
C HIS A 535 -19.14 8.88 -29.17
N VAL A 536 -17.92 9.27 -28.80
CA VAL A 536 -17.18 10.34 -29.51
C VAL A 536 -17.02 9.97 -30.99
N MET A 537 -16.57 8.74 -31.25
CA MET A 537 -16.43 8.21 -32.62
C MET A 537 -17.78 8.14 -33.35
N ILE A 538 -18.81 7.56 -32.73
CA ILE A 538 -20.12 7.37 -33.35
C ILE A 538 -20.74 8.71 -33.73
N LYS A 539 -20.74 9.70 -32.83
CA LYS A 539 -21.30 11.03 -33.14
C LYS A 539 -20.53 11.74 -34.25
N TYR A 540 -19.19 11.64 -34.23
CA TYR A 540 -18.38 12.19 -35.32
C TYR A 540 -18.72 11.55 -36.68
N LEU A 541 -18.89 10.23 -36.72
CA LEU A 541 -19.29 9.52 -37.94
C LEU A 541 -20.69 9.90 -38.41
N GLN A 542 -21.65 10.06 -37.50
CA GLN A 542 -23.00 10.51 -37.84
C GLN A 542 -23.01 11.92 -38.45
N GLU A 543 -22.16 12.82 -37.94
CA GLU A 543 -22.07 14.21 -38.40
C GLU A 543 -21.30 14.35 -39.72
N ASN A 544 -20.21 13.59 -39.90
CA ASN A 544 -19.26 13.80 -41.01
C ASN A 544 -19.35 12.74 -42.12
N TYR A 545 -19.87 11.54 -41.80
CA TYR A 545 -19.94 10.39 -42.70
C TYR A 545 -21.34 9.72 -42.70
N PRO A 546 -22.44 10.48 -42.88
CA PRO A 546 -23.79 9.93 -42.79
C PRO A 546 -24.02 8.83 -43.83
N GLY A 547 -24.50 7.68 -43.38
CA GLY A 547 -24.88 6.53 -44.22
C GLY A 547 -23.71 5.70 -44.79
N LYS A 548 -22.46 6.06 -44.47
CA LYS A 548 -21.26 5.31 -44.91
C LYS A 548 -21.17 3.94 -44.27
N SER A 549 -20.69 2.95 -45.04
CA SER A 549 -20.52 1.58 -44.53
C SER A 549 -19.27 1.46 -43.66
N ILE A 550 -19.39 0.78 -42.53
CA ILE A 550 -18.35 0.74 -41.49
C ILE A 550 -18.01 -0.70 -41.14
N TYR A 551 -16.73 -1.03 -41.13
CA TYR A 551 -16.22 -2.23 -40.51
C TYR A 551 -15.59 -1.88 -39.16
N VAL A 552 -16.10 -2.50 -38.09
CA VAL A 552 -15.61 -2.26 -36.72
C VAL A 552 -14.76 -3.45 -36.28
N VAL A 553 -13.47 -3.18 -36.05
CA VAL A 553 -12.57 -4.12 -35.36
C VAL A 553 -12.73 -3.89 -33.86
N GLY A 554 -13.53 -4.72 -33.22
CA GLY A 554 -13.99 -4.48 -31.86
C GLY A 554 -14.59 -5.71 -31.19
N THR A 555 -14.79 -5.61 -29.88
CA THR A 555 -15.52 -6.62 -29.11
C THR A 555 -16.97 -6.71 -29.59
N PRO A 556 -17.68 -7.82 -29.32
CA PRO A 556 -19.12 -7.90 -29.55
C PRO A 556 -19.90 -6.77 -28.87
N SER A 557 -19.42 -6.30 -27.71
CA SER A 557 -20.03 -5.18 -27.00
C SER A 557 -19.91 -3.87 -27.79
N LEU A 558 -18.73 -3.57 -28.34
CA LEU A 558 -18.51 -2.38 -29.15
C LEU A 558 -19.33 -2.42 -30.44
N ILE A 559 -19.38 -3.57 -31.11
CA ILE A 559 -20.19 -3.76 -32.33
C ILE A 559 -21.68 -3.52 -32.02
N ASN A 560 -22.18 -4.03 -30.90
CA ASN A 560 -23.56 -3.81 -30.47
C ASN A 560 -23.83 -2.35 -30.13
N GLU A 561 -22.85 -1.62 -29.58
CA GLU A 561 -22.94 -0.18 -29.37
C GLU A 561 -23.11 0.56 -30.71
N PHE A 562 -22.31 0.25 -31.74
CA PHE A 562 -22.53 0.86 -33.06
C PHE A 562 -23.90 0.54 -33.65
N LYS A 563 -24.42 -0.68 -33.43
CA LYS A 563 -25.76 -1.07 -33.89
C LYS A 563 -26.88 -0.31 -33.18
N SER A 564 -26.75 -0.01 -31.89
CA SER A 564 -27.79 0.72 -31.15
C SER A 564 -27.98 2.16 -31.64
N PHE A 565 -26.98 2.70 -32.35
CA PHE A 565 -27.02 4.01 -33.00
C PHE A 565 -27.34 3.93 -34.51
N ASP A 566 -27.86 2.79 -34.98
CA ASP A 566 -28.26 2.53 -36.37
C ASP A 566 -27.11 2.75 -37.39
N MET A 567 -25.85 2.50 -36.98
CA MET A 567 -24.70 2.61 -37.88
C MET A 567 -24.70 1.48 -38.91
N ASN A 568 -24.34 1.80 -40.16
CA ASN A 568 -24.31 0.86 -41.28
C ASN A 568 -23.09 -0.06 -41.21
N LEU A 569 -23.18 -1.15 -40.44
CA LEU A 569 -22.08 -2.11 -40.27
C LEU A 569 -22.05 -3.16 -41.39
N VAL A 570 -20.87 -3.34 -41.99
CA VAL A 570 -20.61 -4.33 -43.05
C VAL A 570 -19.33 -5.11 -42.77
N GLU A 571 -19.22 -6.34 -43.28
CA GLU A 571 -18.01 -7.18 -43.17
C GLU A 571 -17.06 -7.02 -44.35
N ASP A 572 -17.58 -6.69 -45.53
CA ASP A 572 -16.85 -6.65 -46.79
C ASP A 572 -16.98 -5.27 -47.46
N ASP A 573 -15.90 -4.83 -48.12
CA ASP A 573 -15.78 -3.54 -48.84
C ASP A 573 -16.35 -2.30 -48.09
N PRO A 574 -15.90 -2.04 -46.85
CA PRO A 574 -16.37 -0.88 -46.08
C PRO A 574 -15.80 0.44 -46.62
N ASP A 575 -16.59 1.51 -46.51
CA ASP A 575 -16.09 2.89 -46.71
C ASP A 575 -15.09 3.28 -45.60
N ILE A 576 -15.30 2.77 -44.37
CA ILE A 576 -14.58 3.16 -43.16
C ILE A 576 -14.21 1.93 -42.33
N VAL A 577 -12.96 1.86 -41.85
CA VAL A 577 -12.55 0.93 -40.80
C VAL A 577 -12.38 1.69 -39.50
N VAL A 578 -13.03 1.21 -38.44
CA VAL A 578 -12.90 1.72 -37.07
C VAL A 578 -12.24 0.65 -36.23
N LEU A 579 -11.08 0.96 -35.66
CA LEU A 579 -10.39 0.12 -34.69
C LEU A 579 -10.75 0.55 -33.27
N GLY A 580 -11.21 -0.39 -32.45
CA GLY A 580 -11.36 -0.23 -31.01
C GLY A 580 -10.50 -1.23 -30.24
N PHE A 581 -10.65 -1.21 -28.92
CA PHE A 581 -9.99 -2.14 -28.03
C PHE A 581 -10.68 -3.52 -28.09
N ASP A 582 -10.17 -4.40 -28.95
CA ASP A 582 -10.78 -5.72 -29.18
C ASP A 582 -10.09 -6.84 -28.39
N THR A 583 -10.59 -7.14 -27.21
CA THR A 583 -10.15 -8.32 -26.43
C THR A 583 -10.59 -9.66 -27.05
N SER A 584 -11.40 -9.63 -28.11
CA SER A 584 -11.82 -10.79 -28.91
C SER A 584 -11.17 -10.82 -30.30
N LEU A 585 -9.98 -10.21 -30.42
CA LEU A 585 -9.27 -10.05 -31.69
C LEU A 585 -8.95 -11.41 -32.31
N THR A 586 -9.21 -11.53 -33.61
CA THR A 586 -8.82 -12.70 -34.42
C THR A 586 -7.97 -12.26 -35.60
N TYR A 587 -7.17 -13.18 -36.13
CA TYR A 587 -6.38 -12.93 -37.33
C TYR A 587 -7.28 -12.52 -38.52
N GLU A 588 -8.47 -13.13 -38.64
CA GLU A 588 -9.44 -12.80 -39.70
C GLU A 588 -9.90 -11.34 -39.63
N LYS A 589 -10.21 -10.83 -38.42
CA LYS A 589 -10.60 -9.42 -38.26
C LYS A 589 -9.49 -8.47 -38.72
N MET A 590 -8.25 -8.80 -38.34
CA MET A 590 -7.07 -8.02 -38.72
C MET A 590 -6.81 -8.07 -40.22
N GLU A 591 -6.96 -9.25 -40.83
CA GLU A 591 -6.80 -9.44 -42.26
C GLU A 591 -7.81 -8.58 -43.05
N LYS A 592 -9.10 -8.66 -42.70
CA LYS A 592 -10.17 -7.86 -43.31
C LYS A 592 -9.90 -6.36 -43.21
N ALA A 593 -9.53 -5.89 -42.01
CA ALA A 593 -9.16 -4.50 -41.79
C ALA A 593 -7.98 -4.08 -42.68
N CYS A 594 -6.91 -4.89 -42.73
CA CYS A 594 -5.74 -4.58 -43.55
C CYS A 594 -6.07 -4.51 -45.04
N HIS A 595 -6.91 -5.42 -45.56
CA HIS A 595 -7.33 -5.41 -46.96
C HIS A 595 -8.12 -4.13 -47.30
N ALA A 596 -9.13 -3.79 -46.49
CA ALA A 596 -9.92 -2.58 -46.67
C ALA A 596 -9.06 -1.31 -46.63
N ILE A 597 -8.12 -1.23 -45.68
CA ILE A 597 -7.22 -0.08 -45.53
C ILE A 597 -6.28 0.08 -46.72
N ARG A 598 -5.76 -1.02 -47.29
CA ARG A 598 -4.96 -1.00 -48.53
C ARG A 598 -5.77 -0.59 -49.75
N HIS A 599 -7.07 -0.90 -49.76
CA HIS A 599 -7.99 -0.45 -50.80
C HIS A 599 -8.41 1.03 -50.64
N GLY A 600 -7.87 1.74 -49.65
CA GLY A 600 -8.01 3.18 -49.52
C GLY A 600 -9.23 3.63 -48.71
N CYS A 601 -9.84 2.73 -47.91
CA CYS A 601 -10.90 3.14 -46.99
C CYS A 601 -10.39 4.19 -45.98
N VAL A 602 -11.32 4.92 -45.37
CA VAL A 602 -10.99 5.79 -44.24
C VAL A 602 -10.63 4.90 -43.05
N TYR A 603 -9.64 5.29 -42.26
CA TYR A 603 -9.15 4.49 -41.14
C TYR A 603 -9.09 5.33 -39.87
N PHE A 604 -9.89 4.93 -38.88
CA PHE A 604 -10.01 5.60 -37.59
C PHE A 604 -9.74 4.64 -36.43
N GLY A 605 -9.28 5.20 -35.32
CA GLY A 605 -9.08 4.51 -34.06
C GLY A 605 -9.89 5.16 -32.94
N ILE A 606 -10.46 4.37 -32.03
CA ILE A 606 -11.29 4.93 -30.96
C ILE A 606 -10.43 5.58 -29.89
N ASN A 607 -9.36 4.94 -29.41
CA ASN A 607 -8.46 5.52 -28.41
C ASN A 607 -6.98 5.26 -28.78
N PRO A 608 -6.06 6.17 -28.43
CA PRO A 608 -4.64 6.03 -28.75
C PRO A 608 -3.86 5.19 -27.72
N ASP A 609 -4.53 4.56 -26.76
CA ASP A 609 -3.87 3.91 -25.63
C ASP A 609 -3.08 2.69 -26.12
N TRP A 610 -1.83 2.57 -25.67
CA TRP A 610 -0.98 1.42 -25.99
C TRP A 610 -1.38 0.20 -25.18
N ASN A 611 -1.74 0.44 -23.92
CA ASN A 611 -1.92 -0.58 -22.90
C ASN A 611 -3.17 -0.28 -22.07
N CYS A 612 -3.94 -1.32 -21.79
CA CYS A 612 -4.99 -1.29 -20.76
C CYS A 612 -4.45 -1.97 -19.50
N PRO A 613 -4.40 -1.29 -18.34
CA PRO A 613 -4.06 -1.95 -17.09
C PRO A 613 -5.14 -2.96 -16.70
N ILE A 614 -4.73 -4.08 -16.11
CA ILE A 614 -5.62 -5.11 -15.56
C ILE A 614 -5.25 -5.44 -14.10
N GLU A 615 -6.16 -6.13 -13.40
CA GLU A 615 -5.93 -6.60 -12.03
C GLU A 615 -4.62 -7.39 -11.94
N GLY A 616 -3.81 -7.07 -10.93
CA GLY A 616 -2.47 -7.64 -10.73
C GLY A 616 -1.30 -6.75 -11.18
N GLY A 617 -1.57 -5.54 -11.70
CA GLY A 617 -0.52 -4.61 -12.13
C GLY A 617 0.04 -4.91 -13.53
N GLU A 618 -0.58 -5.84 -14.25
CA GLU A 618 -0.22 -6.24 -15.61
C GLU A 618 -0.92 -5.36 -16.65
N PHE A 619 -0.44 -5.45 -17.89
CA PHE A 619 -0.96 -4.68 -19.02
C PHE A 619 -1.31 -5.60 -20.18
N ILE A 620 -2.43 -5.31 -20.86
CA ILE A 620 -2.78 -5.95 -22.13
C ILE A 620 -2.75 -4.94 -23.26
N PRO A 621 -2.41 -5.35 -24.49
CA PRO A 621 -2.38 -4.45 -25.64
C PRO A 621 -3.75 -3.82 -25.89
N ASP A 622 -3.79 -2.49 -26.01
CA ASP A 622 -5.00 -1.71 -26.31
C ASP A 622 -4.98 -1.24 -27.79
N CYS A 623 -5.93 -0.41 -28.17
CA CYS A 623 -6.24 0.03 -29.52
C CYS A 623 -5.01 0.62 -30.25
N GLY A 624 -4.16 1.39 -29.56
CA GLY A 624 -2.92 1.93 -30.13
C GLY A 624 -1.91 0.84 -30.51
N SER A 625 -1.76 -0.20 -29.68
CA SER A 625 -0.91 -1.35 -29.99
C SER A 625 -1.45 -2.15 -31.18
N MET A 626 -2.76 -2.34 -31.26
CA MET A 626 -3.41 -2.99 -32.41
C MET A 626 -3.24 -2.16 -33.69
N ALA A 627 -3.31 -0.83 -33.59
CA ALA A 627 -3.06 0.08 -34.71
C ALA A 627 -1.63 -0.07 -35.26
N LYS A 628 -0.65 -0.33 -34.39
CA LYS A 628 0.75 -0.56 -34.80
C LYS A 628 0.93 -1.84 -35.60
N MET A 629 0.15 -2.86 -35.28
CA MET A 629 0.11 -4.08 -36.08
C MET A 629 -0.48 -3.82 -37.48
N ILE A 630 -1.57 -3.05 -37.57
CA ILE A 630 -2.17 -2.65 -38.85
C ILE A 630 -1.20 -1.77 -39.66
N GLU A 631 -0.55 -0.80 -39.02
CA GLU A 631 0.42 0.08 -39.68
C GLU A 631 1.60 -0.72 -40.24
N GLY A 632 2.14 -1.69 -39.49
CA GLY A 632 3.21 -2.55 -39.98
C GLY A 632 2.84 -3.33 -41.25
N SER A 633 1.56 -3.65 -41.42
CA SER A 633 1.01 -4.39 -42.57
C SER A 633 0.58 -3.48 -43.74
N THR A 634 0.13 -2.27 -43.45
CA THR A 634 -0.55 -1.39 -44.44
C THR A 634 0.19 -0.08 -44.72
N GLY A 635 1.13 0.32 -43.87
CA GLY A 635 1.80 1.62 -43.89
C GLY A 635 0.92 2.79 -43.47
N ARG A 636 -0.29 2.55 -42.93
CA ARG A 636 -1.25 3.58 -42.54
C ARG A 636 -1.49 3.58 -41.04
N TRP A 637 -1.47 4.77 -40.43
CA TRP A 637 -1.81 5.03 -39.04
C TRP A 637 -3.19 5.69 -38.96
N PRO A 638 -4.06 5.33 -37.99
CA PRO A 638 -5.39 5.93 -37.90
C PRO A 638 -5.37 7.29 -37.22
N ASP A 639 -6.42 8.08 -37.47
CA ASP A 639 -6.75 9.23 -36.62
C ASP A 639 -7.54 8.75 -35.38
N PHE A 640 -7.13 9.20 -34.19
CA PHE A 640 -7.71 8.79 -32.90
C PHE A 640 -8.70 9.81 -32.32
N PHE A 641 -9.75 9.31 -31.67
CA PHE A 641 -10.87 10.14 -31.20
C PHE A 641 -10.99 10.26 -29.69
N GLY A 642 -10.47 9.31 -28.93
CA GLY A 642 -10.42 9.29 -27.47
C GLY A 642 -9.44 10.31 -26.90
N LYS A 643 -9.36 10.44 -25.57
CA LYS A 643 -8.39 11.34 -24.91
C LYS A 643 -6.96 11.01 -25.41
N PRO A 644 -6.12 12.00 -25.76
CA PRO A 644 -6.30 13.46 -25.62
C PRO A 644 -6.85 14.19 -26.86
N SER A 645 -7.60 13.53 -27.73
CA SER A 645 -8.10 14.13 -28.98
C SER A 645 -9.02 15.33 -28.74
N LYS A 646 -8.88 16.37 -29.57
CA LYS A 646 -9.78 17.54 -29.58
C LYS A 646 -11.24 17.13 -29.79
N HIS A 647 -11.50 16.05 -30.53
CA HIS A 647 -12.85 15.53 -30.72
C HIS A 647 -13.49 15.08 -29.40
N THR A 648 -12.71 14.51 -28.48
CA THR A 648 -13.20 14.16 -27.14
C THR A 648 -13.50 15.43 -26.33
N LEU A 649 -12.64 16.44 -26.36
CA LEU A 649 -12.88 17.70 -25.65
C LEU A 649 -14.16 18.38 -26.15
N ASP A 650 -14.31 18.51 -27.48
CA ASP A 650 -15.48 19.14 -28.11
C ASP A 650 -16.76 18.35 -27.78
N TYR A 651 -16.67 17.01 -27.70
CA TYR A 651 -17.75 16.14 -27.25
C TYR A 651 -18.13 16.40 -25.79
N MET A 652 -17.16 16.44 -24.86
CA MET A 652 -17.41 16.70 -23.43
C MET A 652 -18.09 18.06 -23.22
N ILE A 653 -17.65 19.10 -23.94
CA ILE A 653 -18.23 20.44 -23.89
C ILE A 653 -19.69 20.41 -24.40
N LYS A 654 -19.93 19.75 -25.54
CA LYS A 654 -21.26 19.66 -26.16
C LYS A 654 -22.26 18.89 -25.31
N GLU A 655 -21.85 17.73 -24.79
CA GLU A 655 -22.73 16.86 -24.00
C GLU A 655 -23.03 17.42 -22.61
N SER A 656 -22.05 18.06 -21.97
CA SER A 656 -22.27 18.69 -20.67
C SER A 656 -23.10 19.97 -20.79
N GLY A 657 -23.05 20.67 -21.92
CA GLY A 657 -23.78 21.92 -22.17
C GLY A 657 -23.21 23.14 -21.44
N TYR A 658 -22.06 23.00 -20.78
CA TYR A 658 -21.39 24.08 -20.05
C TYR A 658 -20.35 24.79 -20.92
N LYS A 659 -19.99 26.02 -20.53
CA LYS A 659 -18.88 26.73 -21.19
C LYS A 659 -17.55 26.06 -20.83
N PRO A 660 -16.54 26.10 -21.70
CA PRO A 660 -15.23 25.53 -21.43
C PRO A 660 -14.65 25.92 -20.06
N ASN A 661 -14.69 27.21 -19.70
CA ASN A 661 -14.18 27.72 -18.43
C ASN A 661 -15.01 27.33 -17.18
N GLU A 662 -16.15 26.67 -17.34
CA GLU A 662 -17.00 26.15 -16.25
C GLU A 662 -16.83 24.63 -16.06
N ILE A 663 -16.00 23.98 -16.88
CA ILE A 663 -15.77 22.53 -16.88
C ILE A 663 -14.38 22.25 -16.30
N ALA A 664 -14.31 21.24 -15.44
CA ALA A 664 -13.04 20.61 -15.05
C ALA A 664 -12.99 19.16 -15.51
N ILE A 665 -11.87 18.76 -16.11
CA ILE A 665 -11.54 17.35 -16.37
C ILE A 665 -10.58 16.88 -15.28
N VAL A 666 -10.96 15.83 -14.56
CA VAL A 666 -10.21 15.27 -13.44
C VAL A 666 -9.68 13.90 -13.83
N GLY A 667 -8.36 13.67 -13.69
CA GLY A 667 -7.74 12.40 -14.05
C GLY A 667 -6.35 12.23 -13.44
N ASP A 668 -5.77 11.05 -13.63
CA ASP A 668 -4.47 10.65 -13.08
C ASP A 668 -3.36 10.57 -14.14
N ARG A 669 -3.66 10.77 -15.43
CA ARG A 669 -2.69 10.68 -16.53
C ARG A 669 -2.42 12.00 -17.22
N LEU A 670 -1.12 12.33 -17.37
CA LEU A 670 -0.68 13.55 -18.04
C LEU A 670 -0.99 13.56 -19.54
N TYR A 671 -0.69 12.46 -20.23
CA TYR A 671 -0.71 12.41 -21.70
C TYR A 671 -2.11 12.15 -22.28
N THR A 672 -3.11 11.82 -21.45
CA THR A 672 -4.52 11.69 -21.84
C THR A 672 -5.39 12.71 -21.13
N ASP A 673 -5.52 12.62 -19.81
CA ASP A 673 -6.57 13.31 -19.04
C ASP A 673 -6.28 14.78 -18.86
N ILE A 674 -5.00 15.12 -18.68
CA ILE A 674 -4.57 16.51 -18.63
C ILE A 674 -4.36 17.05 -20.04
N ALA A 675 -3.76 16.25 -20.93
CA ALA A 675 -3.51 16.65 -22.31
C ALA A 675 -4.77 16.97 -23.12
N VAL A 676 -5.91 16.33 -22.83
CA VAL A 676 -7.17 16.61 -23.56
C VAL A 676 -7.65 18.05 -23.37
N ALA A 677 -7.31 18.68 -22.25
CA ALA A 677 -7.66 20.07 -21.95
C ALA A 677 -6.56 21.06 -22.36
N ASP A 678 -5.39 20.58 -22.79
CA ASP A 678 -4.24 21.43 -23.13
C ASP A 678 -4.58 22.43 -24.25
N GLY A 679 -4.22 23.69 -24.03
CA GLY A 679 -4.56 24.79 -24.94
C GLY A 679 -6.05 25.16 -25.00
N SER A 680 -6.88 24.70 -24.07
CA SER A 680 -8.29 25.08 -23.95
C SER A 680 -8.57 25.90 -22.68
N GLU A 681 -9.80 26.42 -22.54
CA GLU A 681 -10.26 27.06 -21.29
C GLU A 681 -10.83 26.05 -20.28
N VAL A 682 -10.90 24.75 -20.63
CA VAL A 682 -11.32 23.69 -19.69
C VAL A 682 -10.23 23.49 -18.65
N THR A 683 -10.63 23.49 -17.37
CA THR A 683 -9.67 23.30 -16.27
C THR A 683 -9.23 21.84 -16.20
N SER A 684 -7.94 21.59 -16.15
CA SER A 684 -7.37 20.26 -15.94
C SER A 684 -6.95 20.06 -14.47
N ILE A 685 -7.51 19.05 -13.81
CA ILE A 685 -7.18 18.71 -12.42
C ILE A 685 -6.50 17.34 -12.38
N MET A 686 -5.23 17.34 -12.00
CA MET A 686 -4.47 16.12 -11.78
C MET A 686 -4.64 15.63 -10.34
N VAL A 687 -5.09 14.38 -10.19
CA VAL A 687 -5.01 13.65 -8.92
C VAL A 687 -3.76 12.78 -8.88
N LEU A 688 -3.12 12.65 -7.73
CA LEU A 688 -1.90 11.84 -7.54
C LEU A 688 -2.20 10.43 -7.02
N THR A 689 -3.45 9.97 -7.18
CA THR A 689 -3.94 8.64 -6.75
C THR A 689 -3.68 7.53 -7.76
N GLY A 690 -3.24 7.87 -8.98
CA GLY A 690 -3.01 6.94 -10.07
C GLY A 690 -1.61 7.04 -10.66
N GLU A 691 -1.50 7.12 -11.99
CA GLU A 691 -0.24 6.93 -12.71
C GLU A 691 0.77 8.08 -12.55
N ALA A 692 0.33 9.33 -12.70
CA ALA A 692 1.25 10.45 -12.78
C ALA A 692 1.79 10.89 -11.41
N THR A 693 3.09 11.16 -11.35
CA THR A 693 3.75 11.73 -10.17
C THR A 693 4.09 13.22 -10.36
N LEU A 694 4.39 13.92 -9.25
CA LEU A 694 4.90 15.30 -9.32
C LEU A 694 6.17 15.43 -10.17
N ASP A 695 7.02 14.40 -10.20
CA ASP A 695 8.24 14.38 -11.01
C ASP A 695 7.90 14.30 -12.50
N ASP A 696 6.87 13.53 -12.88
CA ASP A 696 6.39 13.45 -14.26
C ASP A 696 5.79 14.77 -14.70
N VAL A 697 5.02 15.41 -13.82
CA VAL A 697 4.49 16.76 -14.06
C VAL A 697 5.64 17.74 -14.27
N ALA A 698 6.69 17.68 -13.45
CA ALA A 698 7.85 18.56 -13.58
C ALA A 698 8.57 18.39 -14.94
N LYS A 699 8.72 17.14 -15.41
CA LYS A 699 9.41 16.80 -16.67
C LYS A 699 8.54 16.98 -17.93
N SER A 700 7.22 16.94 -17.80
CA SER A 700 6.29 17.03 -18.91
C SER A 700 6.15 18.46 -19.46
N ASN A 701 5.90 18.57 -20.76
CA ASN A 701 5.49 19.84 -21.39
C ASN A 701 4.01 20.16 -21.14
N ILE A 702 3.19 19.14 -20.86
CA ILE A 702 1.78 19.29 -20.48
C ILE A 702 1.74 19.61 -18.98
N LYS A 703 1.13 20.74 -18.62
CA LYS A 703 1.02 21.20 -17.23
C LYS A 703 -0.45 21.25 -16.83
N PRO A 704 -0.86 20.53 -15.77
CA PRO A 704 -2.22 20.66 -15.25
C PRO A 704 -2.45 22.03 -14.61
N ASP A 705 -3.69 22.52 -14.67
CA ASP A 705 -4.11 23.74 -13.99
C ASP A 705 -4.09 23.60 -12.47
N MET A 706 -4.46 22.40 -12.01
CA MET A 706 -4.54 22.05 -10.61
C MET A 706 -3.87 20.69 -10.37
N ILE A 707 -3.13 20.60 -9.27
CA ILE A 707 -2.55 19.35 -8.79
C ILE A 707 -3.00 19.19 -7.35
N VAL A 708 -3.61 18.04 -7.06
CA VAL A 708 -4.12 17.66 -5.75
C VAL A 708 -3.70 16.23 -5.45
N ASN A 709 -3.63 15.85 -4.16
CA ASN A 709 -3.31 14.48 -3.80
C ASN A 709 -4.45 13.54 -4.17
N SER A 710 -5.71 13.95 -3.95
CA SER A 710 -6.89 13.14 -4.26
C SER A 710 -8.15 13.99 -4.49
N LEU A 711 -9.29 13.34 -4.76
CA LEU A 711 -10.58 14.01 -4.83
C LEU A 711 -10.99 14.65 -3.48
N GLU A 712 -10.47 14.17 -2.35
CA GLU A 712 -10.73 14.76 -1.03
C GLU A 712 -10.32 16.23 -0.96
N ASP A 713 -9.21 16.59 -1.62
CA ASP A 713 -8.76 17.98 -1.67
C ASP A 713 -9.74 18.87 -2.42
N ILE A 714 -10.36 18.32 -3.48
CA ILE A 714 -11.41 19.02 -4.23
C ILE A 714 -12.65 19.16 -3.35
N THR A 715 -13.07 18.09 -2.67
CA THR A 715 -14.18 18.10 -1.70
C THR A 715 -14.02 19.20 -0.64
N ASN A 716 -12.80 19.39 -0.13
CA ASN A 716 -12.48 20.40 0.87
C ASN A 716 -12.58 21.85 0.34
N MET A 717 -12.45 22.05 -0.97
CA MET A 717 -12.56 23.37 -1.62
C MET A 717 -13.98 23.67 -2.15
N LEU A 718 -14.86 22.66 -2.22
CA LEU A 718 -16.27 22.77 -2.64
C LEU A 718 -17.17 23.21 -1.47
#